data_AF-A0A8T7BCB8-F1
#
_entry.id   AF-A0A8T7BCB8-F1
#
_cell.length_a   1.000
_cell.length_b   1.000
_cell.length_c   1.000
_cell.angle_alpha   90.00
_cell.angle_beta   90.00
_cell.angle_gamma   90.00
#
_symmetry.space_group_name_H-M   'P 1'
#
loop_
_entity.id
_entity.type
_entity.pdbx_description
1 polymer ?
#
loop_
_entity_poly.entity_id
_entity_poly.type
_entity_poly.pdbx_seq_one_letter_code
_entity_poly.pdbx_strand_id
1 'polypeptide(L)'
;MRITLKIRLKPTTICFLALISANSHAQQVALVDSGVDPDAGFNIVGGFNYFNNTDDTSDVSTLEGEGHGTVSARLISDVFSGEIVPFVITEGTGEPEFQEQTQVARDSALSDILGRSDVRVVALTWGTSGITGSAAPLLPELSNANKVIAIMAGNDSASQPNTLATTSFNLSGVIIVGASDAEGTLLPDTNRAGTTADKYVVANGLPIEGAELGDASWSTARIAGIAGAVLLQNPALNASEVVAVILDSAEDRGDPGTDSEFGRGFIASAEQVLNNVMGPVTVPMEPADNGSTGSSGGGGGGGAGLLLGGALVGALVLLRKPKEKLEKTLVLDSYGRTFQLDLGDHIIASDEPLHLNRFFNGLQQASVSEGAYLPGMKTEVMYSATSYSDPREDMIAYFSPADDPVVHQDRAELAVALRTQLNSSFDLTAAYQVDPANMFGSSQSAQSSATFAGHSFISGQQFSSPLSGFGFRANALALDYQPGQQAVGLRLGLVSVNDRQRYGHKSFSSIAQADYEITPAATVSLQFGQLQEQGSLFGGAAGGVFGVKTATTRALNLKGNLQLSERWSLLANYGVGRTSVDSARHSLLDDFSDLSSDWYSVGIIGNGVLQRHDQMGFAVAQPLKIRSGSVNFGIPVARAANGDIAFDTERYDLADTDATEQKLEWYYRSRIGDHLEAGAFAAWRKNPNHVSTQASETLFIATLQYRL
;
A
#
# COMPACT_ATOMS: atom_id res chain seq x y z
N MET A 1 -53.05 -7.20 23.53
CA MET A 1 -51.89 -6.43 24.01
C MET A 1 -50.95 -7.40 24.73
N ARG A 2 -49.90 -7.87 24.04
CA ARG A 2 -48.79 -8.67 24.57
C ARG A 2 -47.54 -8.22 23.80
N ILE A 3 -46.68 -7.45 24.45
CA ILE A 3 -45.40 -6.98 23.91
C ILE A 3 -44.40 -8.12 24.14
N THR A 4 -43.81 -8.66 23.07
CA THR A 4 -42.76 -9.67 23.14
C THR A 4 -41.45 -8.97 22.79
N LEU A 5 -40.59 -8.76 23.78
CA LEU A 5 -39.25 -8.20 23.62
C LEU A 5 -38.35 -9.27 22.99
N LYS A 6 -37.86 -9.06 21.76
CA LYS A 6 -36.78 -9.86 21.16
C LYS A 6 -35.45 -9.15 21.38
N ILE A 7 -34.67 -9.63 22.33
CA ILE A 7 -33.25 -9.24 22.49
C ILE A 7 -32.46 -10.05 21.45
N ARG A 8 -31.83 -9.37 20.49
CA ARG A 8 -30.84 -9.96 19.58
C ARG A 8 -29.49 -9.94 20.29
N LEU A 9 -28.99 -11.11 20.69
CA LEU A 9 -27.58 -11.32 21.01
C LEU A 9 -26.78 -11.24 19.70
N LYS A 10 -25.72 -10.41 19.68
CA LYS A 10 -24.73 -10.38 18.59
C LYS A 10 -23.95 -11.70 18.57
N PRO A 11 -23.53 -12.21 17.40
CA PRO A 11 -22.63 -13.36 17.34
C PRO A 11 -21.23 -12.91 17.78
N THR A 12 -20.74 -13.49 18.87
CA THR A 12 -19.35 -13.42 19.28
C THR A 12 -18.56 -14.38 18.39
N THR A 13 -17.74 -13.85 17.49
CA THR A 13 -16.80 -14.64 16.70
C THR A 13 -15.73 -15.17 17.65
N ILE A 14 -15.76 -16.47 17.95
CA ILE A 14 -14.69 -17.17 18.65
C ILE A 14 -13.73 -17.68 17.57
N CYS A 15 -12.59 -17.01 17.40
CA CYS A 15 -11.49 -17.54 16.61
C CYS A 15 -10.83 -18.68 17.38
N PHE A 16 -10.92 -19.90 16.86
CA PHE A 16 -10.07 -21.00 17.31
C PHE A 16 -8.69 -20.83 16.67
N LEU A 17 -7.71 -20.42 17.47
CA LEU A 17 -6.30 -20.51 17.13
C LEU A 17 -5.86 -21.96 17.40
N ALA A 18 -5.75 -22.78 16.35
CA ALA A 18 -5.18 -24.11 16.46
C ALA A 18 -3.65 -23.97 16.58
N LEU A 19 -3.13 -23.99 17.81
CA LEU A 19 -1.71 -24.17 18.11
C LEU A 19 -1.33 -25.63 17.79
N ILE A 20 -0.74 -25.86 16.62
CA ILE A 20 -0.03 -27.10 16.33
C ILE A 20 1.45 -26.83 16.65
N SER A 21 1.90 -27.35 17.79
CA SER A 21 3.29 -27.27 18.24
C SER A 21 4.18 -28.21 17.41
N ALA A 22 5.25 -27.66 16.84
CA ALA A 22 6.40 -28.44 16.40
C ALA A 22 7.67 -27.66 16.75
N ASN A 23 8.44 -28.21 17.68
CA ASN A 23 9.72 -27.71 18.17
C ASN A 23 10.74 -27.50 17.04
N SER A 24 11.40 -26.33 17.02
CA SER A 24 12.86 -26.26 16.95
C SER A 24 13.35 -24.89 17.45
N HIS A 25 14.17 -24.91 18.50
CA HIS A 25 14.55 -23.84 19.44
C HIS A 25 13.45 -23.52 20.46
N ALA A 26 13.53 -24.18 21.61
CA ALA A 26 12.79 -23.77 22.80
C ALA A 26 13.05 -22.28 23.08
N GLN A 27 11.99 -21.55 23.40
CA GLN A 27 11.96 -20.10 23.59
C GLN A 27 11.51 -19.83 25.03
N GLN A 28 12.33 -20.23 26.00
CA GLN A 28 12.00 -20.14 27.41
C GLN A 28 12.42 -18.78 27.98
N VAL A 29 11.71 -18.35 29.03
CA VAL A 29 12.06 -17.19 29.86
C VAL A 29 12.72 -17.70 31.14
N ALA A 30 13.99 -17.38 31.35
CA ALA A 30 14.66 -17.60 32.63
C ALA A 30 14.27 -16.48 33.61
N LEU A 31 13.63 -16.84 34.71
CA LEU A 31 13.28 -15.94 35.80
C LEU A 31 14.33 -16.08 36.92
N VAL A 32 15.16 -15.05 37.09
CA VAL A 32 16.22 -15.02 38.09
C VAL A 32 15.71 -14.27 39.32
N ASP A 33 15.19 -15.02 40.31
CA ASP A 33 14.39 -14.46 41.42
C ASP A 33 14.41 -15.36 42.68
N SER A 34 13.41 -15.29 43.56
CA SER A 34 13.29 -16.04 44.82
C SER A 34 12.71 -17.46 44.70
N GLY A 35 12.31 -17.88 43.51
CA GLY A 35 11.60 -19.15 43.29
C GLY A 35 10.22 -18.94 42.70
N VAL A 36 9.48 -20.02 42.49
CA VAL A 36 8.07 -19.95 42.05
C VAL A 36 7.29 -21.04 42.78
N ASP A 37 6.13 -20.69 43.33
CA ASP A 37 5.19 -21.68 43.87
C ASP A 37 4.82 -22.71 42.78
N PRO A 38 5.19 -24.00 42.94
CA PRO A 38 4.89 -25.03 41.96
C PRO A 38 3.40 -25.31 41.80
N ASP A 39 2.58 -24.95 42.80
CA ASP A 39 1.13 -25.17 42.79
C ASP A 39 0.34 -23.97 42.21
N ALA A 40 1.01 -22.87 41.85
CA ALA A 40 0.38 -21.67 41.29
C ALA A 40 -0.21 -21.85 39.88
N GLY A 41 0.08 -22.97 39.22
CA GLY A 41 -0.53 -23.34 37.94
C GLY A 41 0.09 -22.67 36.70
N PHE A 42 1.29 -22.09 36.82
CA PHE A 42 2.05 -21.52 35.71
C PHE A 42 2.80 -22.59 34.91
N ASN A 43 3.20 -22.28 33.68
CA ASN A 43 3.97 -23.19 32.82
C ASN A 43 5.46 -23.19 33.21
N ILE A 44 5.76 -23.79 34.36
CA ILE A 44 7.10 -23.88 34.95
C ILE A 44 7.78 -25.18 34.53
N VAL A 45 9.04 -25.10 34.12
CA VAL A 45 9.90 -26.26 33.84
C VAL A 45 11.10 -26.30 34.79
N GLY A 46 11.82 -27.43 34.79
CA GLY A 46 12.95 -27.66 35.70
C GLY A 46 14.00 -26.54 35.67
N GLY A 47 14.14 -25.87 36.81
CA GLY A 47 15.16 -24.86 37.10
C GLY A 47 16.16 -25.36 38.16
N PHE A 48 16.84 -24.44 38.82
CA PHE A 48 17.78 -24.77 39.90
C PHE A 48 17.86 -23.65 40.93
N ASN A 49 18.09 -24.02 42.18
CA ASN A 49 18.30 -23.08 43.27
C ASN A 49 19.79 -22.94 43.56
N TYR A 50 20.35 -21.86 43.06
CA TYR A 50 21.76 -21.50 43.20
C TYR A 50 22.10 -20.87 44.55
N PHE A 51 21.09 -20.42 45.31
CA PHE A 51 21.29 -19.88 46.65
C PHE A 51 21.57 -20.99 47.67
N ASN A 52 20.77 -22.07 47.64
CA ASN A 52 20.90 -23.23 48.53
C ASN A 52 21.59 -24.44 47.89
N ASN A 53 21.89 -24.36 46.59
CA ASN A 53 22.48 -25.44 45.79
C ASN A 53 21.63 -26.72 45.80
N THR A 54 20.35 -26.59 45.40
CA THR A 54 19.34 -27.66 45.38
C THR A 54 18.47 -27.60 44.12
N ASP A 55 17.81 -28.71 43.77
CA ASP A 55 16.81 -28.73 42.68
C ASP A 55 15.45 -28.10 43.08
N ASP A 56 15.28 -27.75 44.36
CA ASP A 56 14.07 -27.12 44.88
C ASP A 56 14.01 -25.63 44.54
N THR A 57 13.16 -25.29 43.57
CA THR A 57 12.91 -23.92 43.11
C THR A 57 11.62 -23.31 43.66
N SER A 58 11.02 -23.92 44.69
CA SER A 58 9.82 -23.39 45.32
C SER A 58 10.10 -22.02 45.93
N ASP A 59 9.14 -21.09 45.78
CA ASP A 59 9.21 -19.82 46.50
C ASP A 59 8.81 -20.06 47.95
N VAL A 60 9.80 -20.01 48.85
CA VAL A 60 9.61 -20.20 50.29
C VAL A 60 9.30 -18.89 51.01
N SER A 61 9.33 -17.76 50.29
CA SER A 61 9.04 -16.44 50.83
C SER A 61 7.54 -16.19 50.92
N THR A 62 7.10 -15.60 52.03
CA THR A 62 5.73 -15.08 52.16
C THR A 62 5.63 -13.59 51.81
N LEU A 63 6.70 -13.00 51.25
CA LEU A 63 6.67 -11.60 50.78
C LEU A 63 5.59 -11.42 49.72
N GLU A 64 4.98 -10.23 49.70
CA GLU A 64 3.85 -9.88 48.84
C GLU A 64 2.63 -10.84 48.92
N GLY A 65 2.59 -11.74 49.91
CA GLY A 65 1.50 -12.70 50.15
C GLY A 65 1.65 -14.05 49.45
N GLU A 66 2.47 -14.14 48.40
CA GLU A 66 2.66 -15.38 47.60
C GLU A 66 4.12 -15.64 47.15
N GLY A 67 5.06 -14.75 47.51
CA GLY A 67 6.47 -14.81 47.12
C GLY A 67 6.77 -13.95 45.89
N HIS A 68 7.91 -13.26 45.89
CA HIS A 68 8.25 -12.28 44.86
C HIS A 68 8.45 -12.93 43.49
N GLY A 69 9.14 -14.06 43.45
CA GLY A 69 9.34 -14.79 42.21
C GLY A 69 8.03 -15.41 41.70
N THR A 70 7.13 -15.84 42.59
CA THR A 70 5.77 -16.27 42.21
C THR A 70 4.97 -15.14 41.55
N VAL A 71 4.99 -13.92 42.11
CA VAL A 71 4.36 -12.73 41.49
C VAL A 71 4.99 -12.45 40.12
N SER A 72 6.33 -12.44 40.03
CA SER A 72 7.03 -12.23 38.75
C SER A 72 6.65 -13.27 37.69
N ALA A 73 6.53 -14.54 38.08
CA ALA A 73 6.11 -15.62 37.19
C ALA A 73 4.68 -15.43 36.69
N ARG A 74 3.76 -14.95 37.54
CA ARG A 74 2.39 -14.57 37.12
C ARG A 74 2.45 -13.49 36.05
N LEU A 75 3.19 -12.40 36.30
CA LEU A 75 3.27 -11.26 35.40
C LEU A 75 3.87 -11.61 34.03
N ILE A 76 4.82 -12.55 33.99
CA ILE A 76 5.31 -13.14 32.74
C ILE A 76 4.19 -13.96 32.08
N SER A 77 3.52 -14.83 32.85
CA SER A 77 2.46 -15.73 32.35
C SER A 77 1.21 -14.99 31.83
N ASP A 78 0.94 -13.78 32.33
CA ASP A 78 -0.16 -12.93 31.84
C ASP A 78 -0.02 -12.59 30.34
N VAL A 79 1.21 -12.55 29.83
CA VAL A 79 1.52 -12.12 28.46
C VAL A 79 2.22 -13.20 27.63
N PHE A 80 2.83 -14.20 28.27
CA PHE A 80 3.64 -15.24 27.64
C PHE A 80 3.11 -16.63 27.97
N SER A 81 2.81 -17.42 26.93
CA SER A 81 2.25 -18.78 27.08
C SER A 81 3.28 -19.90 27.01
N GLY A 82 4.58 -19.60 26.81
CA GLY A 82 5.64 -20.59 26.79
C GLY A 82 6.11 -20.99 28.18
N GLU A 83 7.28 -21.62 28.25
CA GLU A 83 7.83 -22.18 29.50
C GLU A 83 8.71 -21.16 30.24
N ILE A 84 8.55 -21.09 31.56
CA ILE A 84 9.35 -20.26 32.46
C ILE A 84 10.29 -21.18 33.25
N VAL A 85 11.57 -20.81 33.34
CA VAL A 85 12.60 -21.54 34.07
C VAL A 85 13.00 -20.75 35.31
N PRO A 86 12.72 -21.23 36.53
CA PRO A 86 13.07 -20.53 37.76
C PRO A 86 14.55 -20.75 38.12
N PHE A 87 15.30 -19.66 38.24
CA PHE A 87 16.68 -19.64 38.70
C PHE A 87 16.73 -18.94 40.05
N VAL A 88 16.75 -19.72 41.14
CA VAL A 88 16.64 -19.16 42.49
C VAL A 88 17.99 -18.64 42.97
N ILE A 89 18.02 -17.35 43.30
CA ILE A 89 19.23 -16.61 43.70
C ILE A 89 19.13 -16.01 45.10
N THR A 90 17.98 -16.11 45.75
CA THR A 90 17.70 -15.62 47.09
C THR A 90 16.51 -16.39 47.68
N GLU A 91 16.35 -16.42 49.01
CA GLU A 91 15.12 -16.87 49.68
C GLU A 91 14.09 -15.74 49.85
N GLY A 92 14.26 -14.63 49.10
CA GLY A 92 13.44 -13.43 49.24
C GLY A 92 13.87 -12.52 50.38
N THR A 93 15.03 -12.74 51.01
CA THR A 93 15.55 -11.84 52.05
C THR A 93 16.40 -10.73 51.41
N GLY A 94 16.10 -9.48 51.75
CA GLY A 94 16.87 -8.29 51.33
C GLY A 94 18.08 -7.99 52.22
N GLU A 95 18.45 -8.93 53.09
CA GLU A 95 19.37 -8.67 54.19
C GLU A 95 20.83 -8.47 53.71
N PRO A 96 21.57 -7.49 54.26
CA PRO A 96 22.93 -7.18 53.82
C PRO A 96 23.92 -8.35 53.91
N GLU A 97 23.73 -9.26 54.86
CA GLU A 97 24.59 -10.42 55.07
C GLU A 97 24.53 -11.47 53.95
N PHE A 98 23.46 -11.51 53.17
CA PHE A 98 23.33 -12.46 52.05
C PHE A 98 23.76 -11.88 50.70
N GLN A 99 24.19 -10.61 50.63
CA GLN A 99 24.51 -9.96 49.36
C GLN A 99 25.61 -10.67 48.57
N GLU A 100 26.65 -11.16 49.24
CA GLU A 100 27.74 -11.92 48.59
C GLU A 100 27.26 -13.28 48.08
N GLN A 101 26.45 -14.00 48.88
CA GLN A 101 25.87 -15.28 48.49
C GLN A 101 24.92 -15.12 47.29
N THR A 102 24.06 -14.11 47.33
CA THR A 102 23.14 -13.74 46.25
C THR A 102 23.90 -13.38 44.96
N GLN A 103 25.02 -12.67 45.07
CA GLN A 103 25.87 -12.36 43.92
C GLN A 103 26.50 -13.62 43.31
N VAL A 104 27.04 -14.52 44.14
CA VAL A 104 27.60 -15.81 43.68
C VAL A 104 26.53 -16.69 43.03
N ALA A 105 25.33 -16.73 43.62
CA ALA A 105 24.19 -17.45 43.08
C ALA A 105 23.76 -16.89 41.71
N ARG A 106 23.68 -15.56 41.56
CA ARG A 106 23.42 -14.88 40.29
C ARG A 106 24.42 -15.26 39.22
N ASP A 107 25.72 -15.13 39.51
CA ASP A 107 26.76 -15.39 38.51
C ASP A 107 26.77 -16.86 38.09
N SER A 108 26.45 -17.77 39.00
CA SER A 108 26.28 -19.20 38.72
C SER A 108 25.05 -19.46 37.84
N ALA A 109 23.90 -18.85 38.17
CA ALA A 109 22.68 -18.94 37.37
C ALA A 109 22.89 -18.40 35.94
N LEU A 110 23.54 -17.24 35.80
CA LEU A 110 23.86 -16.66 34.48
C LEU A 110 24.79 -17.58 33.67
N SER A 111 25.73 -18.26 34.33
CA SER A 111 26.61 -19.23 33.66
C SER A 111 25.86 -20.45 33.14
N ASP A 112 24.87 -20.96 33.87
CA ASP A 112 24.00 -22.05 33.42
C ASP A 112 23.09 -21.59 32.26
N ILE A 113 22.45 -20.44 32.42
CA ILE A 113 21.63 -19.82 31.38
C ILE A 113 22.41 -19.65 30.07
N LEU A 114 23.70 -19.31 30.14
CA LEU A 114 24.57 -19.20 28.96
C LEU A 114 24.72 -20.53 28.22
N GLY A 115 24.82 -21.66 28.95
CA GLY A 115 24.90 -23.00 28.39
C GLY A 115 23.57 -23.52 27.80
N ARG A 116 22.45 -22.86 28.12
CA ARG A 116 21.10 -23.27 27.74
C ARG A 116 20.64 -22.61 26.43
N SER A 117 20.58 -23.39 25.34
CA SER A 117 20.09 -22.91 24.04
C SER A 117 18.57 -22.74 23.96
N ASP A 118 17.86 -23.34 24.90
CA ASP A 118 16.40 -23.28 25.09
C ASP A 118 15.94 -21.99 25.79
N VAL A 119 16.82 -21.29 26.50
CA VAL A 119 16.53 -19.99 27.12
C VAL A 119 16.86 -18.86 26.14
N ARG A 120 15.87 -18.04 25.79
CA ARG A 120 16.03 -16.88 24.89
C ARG A 120 15.82 -15.53 25.57
N VAL A 121 15.16 -15.52 26.73
CA VAL A 121 14.92 -14.30 27.53
C VAL A 121 15.39 -14.54 28.95
N VAL A 122 16.04 -13.54 29.54
CA VAL A 122 16.51 -13.53 30.94
C VAL A 122 15.86 -12.35 31.64
N ALA A 123 15.07 -12.62 32.68
CA ALA A 123 14.45 -11.61 33.51
C ALA A 123 15.26 -11.47 34.82
N LEU A 124 15.89 -10.31 35.01
CA LEU A 124 16.60 -9.94 36.24
C LEU A 124 15.71 -8.98 37.04
N THR A 125 14.86 -9.56 37.88
CA THR A 125 13.76 -8.89 38.56
C THR A 125 14.05 -8.58 40.03
N TRP A 126 15.15 -9.07 40.62
CA TRP A 126 15.46 -8.81 42.02
C TRP A 126 16.39 -7.59 42.22
N GLY A 127 15.97 -6.62 43.04
CA GLY A 127 16.58 -5.28 43.10
C GLY A 127 17.75 -5.08 44.08
N THR A 128 18.14 -6.10 44.85
CA THR A 128 19.20 -5.94 45.87
C THR A 128 20.60 -5.72 45.28
N SER A 129 21.51 -5.12 46.05
CA SER A 129 22.89 -4.85 45.62
C SER A 129 23.68 -6.10 45.20
N GLY A 130 23.36 -7.27 45.75
CA GLY A 130 23.94 -8.55 45.32
C GLY A 130 23.62 -8.87 43.86
N ILE A 131 22.52 -8.33 43.32
CA ILE A 131 22.08 -8.54 41.94
C ILE A 131 22.40 -7.34 41.05
N THR A 132 22.02 -6.14 41.47
CA THR A 132 22.07 -4.93 40.64
C THR A 132 23.24 -4.00 40.95
N GLY A 133 23.93 -4.22 42.07
CA GLY A 133 24.97 -3.33 42.61
C GLY A 133 26.35 -3.49 41.96
N SER A 134 26.56 -4.53 41.17
CA SER A 134 27.82 -4.82 40.48
C SER A 134 27.59 -5.13 38.99
N ALA A 135 28.60 -4.87 38.16
CA ALA A 135 28.60 -5.38 36.79
C ALA A 135 28.69 -6.92 36.83
N ALA A 136 27.99 -7.60 35.93
CA ALA A 136 28.12 -9.04 35.75
C ALA A 136 28.89 -9.35 34.45
N PRO A 137 30.11 -9.94 34.54
CA PRO A 137 30.96 -10.20 33.37
C PRO A 137 30.34 -11.09 32.28
N LEU A 138 29.29 -11.85 32.59
CA LEU A 138 28.63 -12.78 31.67
C LEU A 138 27.55 -12.13 30.78
N LEU A 139 27.10 -10.89 31.04
CA LEU A 139 26.08 -10.25 30.19
C LEU A 139 26.51 -10.08 28.73
N PRO A 140 27.76 -9.66 28.42
CA PRO A 140 28.24 -9.63 27.05
C PRO A 140 28.15 -11.00 26.36
N GLU A 141 28.47 -12.08 27.05
CA GLU A 141 28.41 -13.45 26.52
C GLU A 141 26.96 -13.89 26.28
N LEU A 142 26.05 -13.59 27.21
CA LEU A 142 24.61 -13.85 27.05
C LEU A 142 24.01 -13.07 25.86
N SER A 143 24.35 -11.79 25.74
CA SER A 143 23.91 -10.97 24.60
C SER A 143 24.46 -11.51 23.27
N ASN A 144 25.73 -11.93 23.25
CA ASN A 144 26.35 -12.56 22.07
C ASN A 144 25.75 -13.94 21.77
N ALA A 145 25.27 -14.66 22.78
CA ALA A 145 24.50 -15.90 22.67
C ALA A 145 23.03 -15.67 22.27
N ASN A 146 22.70 -14.47 21.78
CA ASN A 146 21.38 -14.14 21.21
C ASN A 146 20.22 -14.20 22.24
N LYS A 147 20.50 -13.79 23.48
CA LYS A 147 19.51 -13.72 24.57
C LYS A 147 19.08 -12.28 24.81
N VAL A 148 17.78 -12.07 25.00
CA VAL A 148 17.21 -10.82 25.50
C VAL A 148 17.40 -10.78 27.01
N ILE A 149 17.93 -9.70 27.54
CA ILE A 149 18.24 -9.54 28.97
C ILE A 149 17.46 -8.32 29.46
N ALA A 150 16.36 -8.56 30.17
CA ALA A 150 15.54 -7.53 30.78
C ALA A 150 16.06 -7.27 32.20
N ILE A 151 16.46 -6.02 32.46
CA ILE A 151 17.07 -5.60 33.72
C ILE A 151 16.22 -4.50 34.32
N MET A 152 15.77 -4.69 35.57
CA MET A 152 15.08 -3.61 36.29
C MET A 152 15.99 -2.39 36.44
N ALA A 153 15.41 -1.19 36.38
CA ALA A 153 16.16 0.05 36.56
C ALA A 153 16.60 0.28 38.01
N GLY A 154 15.83 -0.21 38.98
CA GLY A 154 16.01 0.02 40.41
C GLY A 154 14.95 0.95 41.00
N ASN A 155 14.88 0.97 42.33
CA ASN A 155 13.79 1.57 43.11
C ASN A 155 14.30 2.61 44.13
N ASP A 156 15.28 3.44 43.74
CA ASP A 156 15.99 4.38 44.64
C ASP A 156 15.69 5.86 44.32
N SER A 157 14.70 6.13 43.47
CA SER A 157 14.42 7.46 42.87
C SER A 157 15.66 8.13 42.24
N ALA A 158 16.63 7.34 41.79
CA ALA A 158 17.87 7.86 41.23
C ALA A 158 17.66 8.43 39.81
N SER A 159 18.54 9.34 39.39
CA SER A 159 18.52 9.93 38.03
C SER A 159 19.09 9.00 36.95
N GLN A 160 19.55 7.82 37.34
CA GLN A 160 20.16 6.80 36.49
C GLN A 160 19.72 5.41 37.00
N PRO A 161 19.69 4.38 36.13
CA PRO A 161 19.50 3.01 36.58
C PRO A 161 20.63 2.51 37.47
N ASN A 162 20.45 1.34 38.06
CA ASN A 162 21.47 0.66 38.87
C ASN A 162 22.76 0.33 38.10
N THR A 163 23.79 -0.08 38.84
CA THR A 163 25.14 -0.37 38.29
C THR A 163 25.10 -1.44 37.19
N LEU A 164 24.34 -2.51 37.36
CA LEU A 164 24.24 -3.58 36.35
C LEU A 164 23.67 -3.05 35.03
N ALA A 165 22.56 -2.31 35.08
CA ALA A 165 21.92 -1.71 33.92
C ALA A 165 22.83 -0.68 33.22
N THR A 166 23.40 0.25 33.99
CA THR A 166 24.28 1.32 33.46
C THR A 166 25.61 0.82 32.90
N THR A 167 26.11 -0.33 33.33
CA THR A 167 27.33 -0.93 32.76
C THR A 167 27.06 -1.82 31.55
N SER A 168 25.79 -2.18 31.30
CA SER A 168 25.40 -3.17 30.29
C SER A 168 24.57 -2.60 29.13
N PHE A 169 24.15 -1.33 29.20
CA PHE A 169 23.28 -0.70 28.19
C PHE A 169 23.84 -0.72 26.76
N ASN A 170 25.16 -0.78 26.57
CA ASN A 170 25.77 -0.86 25.24
C ASN A 170 25.59 -2.22 24.55
N LEU A 171 25.09 -3.23 25.26
CA LEU A 171 24.86 -4.57 24.71
C LEU A 171 23.56 -4.61 23.89
N SER A 172 23.61 -5.31 22.76
CA SER A 172 22.51 -5.30 21.79
C SER A 172 21.23 -5.97 22.30
N GLY A 173 21.37 -7.04 23.10
CA GLY A 173 20.25 -7.80 23.68
C GLY A 173 19.75 -7.28 25.02
N VAL A 174 20.27 -6.17 25.55
CA VAL A 174 19.84 -5.60 26.84
C VAL A 174 18.67 -4.62 26.66
N ILE A 175 17.69 -4.74 27.54
CA ILE A 175 16.61 -3.76 27.74
C ILE A 175 16.50 -3.42 29.24
N ILE A 176 16.41 -2.13 29.55
CA ILE A 176 16.32 -1.61 30.91
C ILE A 176 14.88 -1.15 31.16
N VAL A 177 14.33 -1.48 32.31
CA VAL A 177 12.89 -1.31 32.56
C VAL A 177 12.61 -0.49 33.81
N GLY A 178 11.94 0.64 33.63
CA GLY A 178 11.37 1.48 34.67
C GLY A 178 9.93 1.10 35.02
N ALA A 179 9.40 1.71 36.08
CA ALA A 179 8.06 1.42 36.58
C ALA A 179 7.11 2.61 36.49
N SER A 180 5.89 2.34 36.03
CA SER A 180 4.75 3.26 36.11
C SER A 180 3.53 2.59 36.73
N ASP A 181 2.47 3.35 36.98
CA ASP A 181 1.12 2.81 37.08
C ASP A 181 0.60 2.34 35.70
N ALA A 182 -0.67 1.92 35.65
CA ALA A 182 -1.32 1.45 34.43
C ALA A 182 -1.55 2.56 33.39
N GLU A 183 -1.61 3.82 33.83
CA GLU A 183 -1.83 5.01 33.01
C GLU A 183 -0.52 5.61 32.46
N GLY A 184 0.63 5.09 32.89
CA GLY A 184 1.95 5.54 32.45
C GLY A 184 2.53 6.68 33.31
N THR A 185 1.99 6.93 34.50
CA THR A 185 2.61 7.82 35.48
C THR A 185 3.75 7.08 36.19
N LEU A 186 4.97 7.63 36.15
CA LEU A 186 6.12 7.03 36.83
C LEU A 186 5.85 6.80 38.32
N LEU A 187 6.18 5.61 38.81
CA LEU A 187 6.14 5.34 40.24
C LEU A 187 7.18 6.19 40.97
N PRO A 188 6.93 6.66 42.22
CA PRO A 188 7.84 7.58 42.91
C PRO A 188 9.27 7.05 43.04
N ASP A 189 9.41 5.75 43.28
CA ASP A 189 10.67 5.12 43.61
C ASP A 189 11.46 4.64 42.38
N THR A 190 10.87 4.63 41.18
CA THR A 190 11.59 4.14 39.99
C THR A 190 12.81 4.99 39.68
N ASN A 191 13.96 4.35 39.42
CA ASN A 191 15.11 5.03 38.86
C ASN A 191 14.77 5.54 37.44
N ARG A 192 15.35 6.67 37.03
CA ARG A 192 15.12 7.29 35.71
C ARG A 192 16.08 6.75 34.64
N ALA A 193 15.73 6.91 33.37
CA ALA A 193 16.49 6.40 32.23
C ALA A 193 17.92 6.96 32.12
N GLY A 194 18.09 8.24 32.44
CA GLY A 194 19.40 8.89 32.49
C GLY A 194 20.17 8.79 31.17
N THR A 195 21.43 8.33 31.23
CA THR A 195 22.29 8.15 30.05
C THR A 195 21.99 6.88 29.28
N THR A 196 21.09 6.04 29.78
CA THR A 196 20.71 4.75 29.15
C THR A 196 19.41 4.84 28.35
N ALA A 197 18.93 6.06 28.11
CA ALA A 197 17.64 6.37 27.49
C ALA A 197 17.34 5.56 26.21
N ASP A 198 18.34 5.32 25.36
CA ASP A 198 18.19 4.55 24.12
C ASP A 198 17.82 3.06 24.33
N LYS A 199 17.96 2.54 25.55
CA LYS A 199 17.70 1.13 25.91
C LYS A 199 16.68 0.98 27.02
N TYR A 200 16.03 2.08 27.40
CA TYR A 200 15.16 2.14 28.55
C TYR A 200 13.70 2.28 28.10
N VAL A 201 12.80 1.52 28.72
CA VAL A 201 11.35 1.70 28.59
C VAL A 201 10.70 1.69 29.97
N VAL A 202 9.53 2.30 30.06
CA VAL A 202 8.68 2.25 31.25
C VAL A 202 7.53 1.29 30.98
N ALA A 203 7.18 0.46 31.96
CA ALA A 203 5.98 -0.37 31.89
C ALA A 203 5.27 -0.40 33.25
N ASN A 204 4.03 -0.89 33.26
CA ASN A 204 3.22 -1.01 34.47
C ASN A 204 3.93 -1.89 35.51
N GLY A 205 4.37 -1.25 36.60
CA GLY A 205 5.05 -1.86 37.72
C GLY A 205 4.11 -2.28 38.85
N LEU A 206 2.79 -2.36 38.64
CA LEU A 206 1.86 -2.85 39.66
C LEU A 206 1.73 -4.39 39.60
N PRO A 207 1.77 -5.09 40.75
CA PRO A 207 1.72 -6.55 40.82
C PRO A 207 0.34 -7.13 40.48
N ILE A 208 -0.71 -6.33 40.66
CA ILE A 208 -2.11 -6.61 40.29
C ILE A 208 -2.81 -5.29 39.94
N GLU A 209 -3.94 -5.38 39.22
CA GLU A 209 -4.78 -4.22 38.92
C GLU A 209 -5.30 -3.56 40.21
N GLY A 210 -5.17 -2.24 40.32
CA GLY A 210 -5.63 -1.47 41.47
C GLY A 210 -4.74 -1.55 42.72
N ALA A 211 -3.55 -2.15 42.64
CA ALA A 211 -2.56 -2.10 43.73
C ALA A 211 -2.11 -0.66 43.99
N GLU A 212 -1.95 -0.29 45.26
CA GLU A 212 -1.44 1.04 45.67
C GLU A 212 0.09 1.13 45.62
N LEU A 213 0.78 -0.01 45.57
CA LEU A 213 2.24 -0.11 45.58
C LEU A 213 2.71 -1.03 44.44
N GLY A 214 3.88 -0.69 43.89
CA GLY A 214 4.54 -1.41 42.81
C GLY A 214 5.93 -0.86 42.57
N ASP A 215 6.70 -1.49 41.67
CA ASP A 215 8.10 -1.15 41.46
C ASP A 215 8.64 -1.66 40.10
N ALA A 216 9.95 -1.51 39.88
CA ALA A 216 10.60 -1.91 38.62
C ALA A 216 10.80 -3.43 38.45
N SER A 217 10.64 -4.26 39.48
CA SER A 217 10.74 -5.72 39.32
C SER A 217 9.55 -6.23 38.50
N TRP A 218 8.36 -5.77 38.85
CA TRP A 218 7.10 -6.15 38.20
C TRP A 218 7.04 -5.69 36.74
N SER A 219 7.48 -4.47 36.46
CA SER A 219 7.55 -3.98 35.08
C SER A 219 8.57 -4.76 34.25
N THR A 220 9.70 -5.16 34.84
CA THR A 220 10.71 -6.01 34.19
C THR A 220 10.17 -7.39 33.86
N ALA A 221 9.42 -8.01 34.78
CA ALA A 221 8.77 -9.30 34.54
C ALA A 221 7.80 -9.21 33.35
N ARG A 222 6.97 -8.16 33.27
CA ARG A 222 6.07 -7.93 32.13
C ARG A 222 6.84 -7.78 30.81
N ILE A 223 7.91 -6.97 30.78
CA ILE A 223 8.73 -6.78 29.57
C ILE A 223 9.42 -8.09 29.15
N ALA A 224 9.89 -8.91 30.10
CA ALA A 224 10.46 -10.22 29.79
C ALA A 224 9.41 -11.16 29.16
N GLY A 225 8.18 -11.16 29.69
CA GLY A 225 7.06 -11.88 29.08
C GLY A 225 6.73 -11.36 27.67
N ILE A 226 6.70 -10.05 27.46
CA ILE A 226 6.50 -9.45 26.12
C ILE A 226 7.60 -9.87 25.15
N ALA A 227 8.87 -9.88 25.57
CA ALA A 227 9.97 -10.38 24.75
C ALA A 227 9.79 -11.86 24.36
N GLY A 228 9.32 -12.68 25.31
CA GLY A 228 8.94 -14.07 25.03
C GLY A 228 7.80 -14.17 24.01
N ALA A 229 6.77 -13.34 24.13
CA ALA A 229 5.63 -13.33 23.21
C ALA A 229 6.03 -12.86 21.80
N VAL A 230 6.94 -11.89 21.66
CA VAL A 230 7.51 -11.47 20.38
C VAL A 230 8.26 -12.64 19.71
N LEU A 231 9.00 -13.42 20.49
CA LEU A 231 9.67 -14.63 19.98
C LEU A 231 8.69 -15.72 19.57
N LEU A 232 7.57 -15.90 20.30
CA LEU A 232 6.51 -16.83 19.89
C LEU A 232 5.89 -16.43 18.53
N GLN A 233 5.76 -15.13 18.25
CA GLN A 233 5.31 -14.66 16.93
C GLN A 233 6.32 -14.91 15.81
N ASN A 234 7.62 -14.73 16.10
CA ASN A 234 8.69 -14.97 15.13
C ASN A 234 9.98 -15.48 15.80
N PRO A 235 10.17 -16.81 15.88
CA PRO A 235 11.32 -17.42 16.56
C PRO A 235 12.68 -17.06 15.95
N ALA A 236 12.69 -16.63 14.69
CA ALA A 236 13.88 -16.27 13.93
C ALA A 236 14.47 -14.91 14.33
N LEU A 237 13.74 -14.08 15.08
CA LEU A 237 14.25 -12.80 15.54
C LEU A 237 15.46 -13.01 16.45
N ASN A 238 16.50 -12.23 16.20
CA ASN A 238 17.64 -12.13 17.11
C ASN A 238 17.28 -11.21 18.30
N ALA A 239 18.04 -11.30 19.39
CA ALA A 239 17.76 -10.55 20.62
C ALA A 239 17.73 -9.05 20.41
N SER A 240 18.58 -8.52 19.54
CA SER A 240 18.61 -7.09 19.24
C SER A 240 17.36 -6.63 18.47
N GLU A 241 16.81 -7.48 17.60
CA GLU A 241 15.54 -7.21 16.91
C GLU A 241 14.35 -7.28 17.86
N VAL A 242 14.33 -8.24 18.80
CA VAL A 242 13.28 -8.30 19.83
C VAL A 242 13.31 -7.04 20.70
N VAL A 243 14.49 -6.62 21.15
CA VAL A 243 14.66 -5.37 21.90
C VAL A 243 14.18 -4.19 21.05
N ALA A 244 14.61 -4.07 19.80
CA ALA A 244 14.19 -2.98 18.91
C ALA A 244 12.67 -2.93 18.72
N VAL A 245 12.01 -4.08 18.51
CA VAL A 245 10.54 -4.17 18.41
C VAL A 245 9.86 -3.59 19.64
N ILE A 246 10.35 -3.90 20.86
CA ILE A 246 9.78 -3.35 22.10
C ILE A 246 10.03 -1.85 22.18
N LEU A 247 11.27 -1.41 21.97
CA LEU A 247 11.66 0.01 22.06
C LEU A 247 10.97 0.90 21.03
N ASP A 248 10.75 0.41 19.80
CA ASP A 248 10.09 1.15 18.72
C ASP A 248 8.55 1.13 18.85
N SER A 249 8.02 0.21 19.66
CA SER A 249 6.59 0.17 19.97
C SER A 249 6.20 1.09 21.11
N ALA A 250 7.16 1.64 21.86
CA ALA A 250 6.92 2.48 23.02
C ALA A 250 6.17 3.77 22.66
N GLU A 251 5.23 4.15 23.53
CA GLU A 251 4.49 5.41 23.40
C GLU A 251 5.34 6.53 23.98
N ASP A 252 5.63 7.53 23.14
CA ASP A 252 6.40 8.71 23.54
C ASP A 252 5.73 9.44 24.72
N ARG A 253 6.51 9.65 25.78
CA ARG A 253 6.10 10.20 27.08
C ARG A 253 7.25 11.02 27.65
N GLY A 254 6.95 12.10 28.35
CA GLY A 254 7.97 13.05 28.81
C GLY A 254 8.30 14.06 27.71
N ASP A 255 9.60 14.32 27.52
CA ASP A 255 10.06 15.19 26.44
C ASP A 255 9.96 14.47 25.08
N PRO A 256 9.57 15.15 23.98
CA PRO A 256 9.40 14.50 22.69
C PRO A 256 10.64 13.73 22.21
N GLY A 257 10.45 12.46 21.85
CA GLY A 257 11.51 11.56 21.41
C GLY A 257 12.13 10.78 22.57
N THR A 258 13.44 10.54 22.50
CA THR A 258 14.15 9.80 23.55
C THR A 258 14.65 10.75 24.63
N ASP A 259 14.26 10.51 25.87
CA ASP A 259 14.48 11.40 27.01
C ASP A 259 15.08 10.70 28.24
N SER A 260 15.55 11.47 29.22
CA SER A 260 16.23 10.93 30.40
C SER A 260 15.30 10.44 31.51
N GLU A 261 13.98 10.63 31.40
CA GLU A 261 13.00 10.15 32.37
C GLU A 261 12.33 8.85 31.90
N PHE A 262 11.73 8.85 30.72
CA PHE A 262 11.00 7.73 30.13
C PHE A 262 11.81 6.91 29.12
N GLY A 263 12.99 7.38 28.71
CA GLY A 263 13.83 6.66 27.76
C GLY A 263 13.21 6.65 26.38
N ARG A 264 12.83 5.47 25.89
CA ARG A 264 12.11 5.29 24.62
C ARG A 264 10.60 5.49 24.76
N GLY A 265 10.08 5.59 25.99
CA GLY A 265 8.67 5.80 26.26
C GLY A 265 8.02 4.69 27.07
N PHE A 266 6.70 4.64 27.01
CA PHE A 266 5.84 3.78 27.81
C PHE A 266 5.26 2.60 27.02
N ILE A 267 5.32 1.41 27.63
CA ILE A 267 4.67 0.18 27.16
C ILE A 267 3.46 -0.07 28.05
N ALA A 268 2.28 0.27 27.54
CA ALA A 268 1.00 0.10 28.20
C ALA A 268 0.56 -1.36 28.27
N SER A 269 0.82 -2.14 27.23
CA SER A 269 0.40 -3.55 27.17
C SER A 269 1.21 -4.40 26.19
N ALA A 270 1.03 -5.72 26.26
CA ALA A 270 1.62 -6.64 25.28
C ALA A 270 1.03 -6.41 23.87
N GLU A 271 -0.27 -6.13 23.78
CA GLU A 271 -0.95 -5.85 22.51
C GLU A 271 -0.35 -4.65 21.78
N GLN A 272 0.11 -3.62 22.51
CA GLN A 272 0.83 -2.49 21.93
C GLN A 272 2.05 -2.97 21.14
N VAL A 273 2.85 -3.88 21.69
CA VAL A 273 4.07 -4.37 21.01
C VAL A 273 3.74 -5.39 19.93
N LEU A 274 2.80 -6.29 20.21
CA LEU A 274 2.47 -7.44 19.37
C LEU A 274 1.63 -7.06 18.14
N ASN A 275 0.86 -5.97 18.20
CA ASN A 275 0.00 -5.52 17.10
C ASN A 275 0.51 -4.28 16.37
N ASN A 276 1.51 -3.57 16.90
CA ASN A 276 2.06 -2.40 16.23
C ASN A 276 3.00 -2.82 15.09
N VAL A 277 2.64 -2.39 13.87
CA VAL A 277 3.35 -2.74 12.64
C VAL A 277 4.57 -1.83 12.48
N MET A 278 5.74 -2.43 12.37
CA MET A 278 7.00 -1.68 12.29
C MET A 278 7.42 -1.43 10.84
N GLY A 279 7.66 -0.17 10.51
CA GLY A 279 8.15 0.23 9.20
C GLY A 279 7.19 -0.12 8.04
N PRO A 280 7.69 -0.12 6.79
CA PRO A 280 6.87 -0.46 5.64
C PRO A 280 6.57 -1.96 5.62
N VAL A 281 5.31 -2.31 5.35
CA VAL A 281 4.91 -3.71 5.15
C VAL A 281 5.21 -4.19 3.74
N THR A 282 5.46 -5.48 3.61
CA THR A 282 5.64 -6.19 2.34
C THR A 282 4.65 -7.33 2.23
N VAL A 283 4.19 -7.63 1.03
CA VAL A 283 3.38 -8.83 0.78
C VAL A 283 4.31 -9.90 0.26
N PRO A 284 4.45 -11.06 0.94
CA PRO A 284 5.18 -12.17 0.38
C PRO A 284 4.55 -12.61 -0.93
N MET A 285 5.38 -12.86 -1.93
CA MET A 285 4.94 -13.29 -3.25
C MET A 285 5.43 -14.69 -3.52
N GLU A 286 4.61 -15.47 -4.23
CA GLU A 286 4.98 -16.81 -4.64
C GLU A 286 6.21 -16.71 -5.59
N PRO A 287 7.25 -17.55 -5.40
CA PRO A 287 8.37 -17.58 -6.32
C PRO A 287 7.86 -17.94 -7.72
N ALA A 288 8.11 -17.09 -8.72
CA ALA A 288 7.69 -17.36 -10.09
C ALA A 288 8.28 -18.69 -10.59
N ASP A 289 7.41 -19.69 -10.77
CA ASP A 289 7.76 -21.06 -11.10
C ASP A 289 8.17 -21.17 -12.57
N ASN A 290 9.39 -20.75 -12.90
CA ASN A 290 9.99 -21.00 -14.21
C ASN A 290 10.75 -22.32 -14.17
N GLY A 291 10.01 -23.45 -14.22
CA GLY A 291 10.42 -24.73 -14.80
C GLY A 291 11.87 -25.23 -14.56
N SER A 292 12.51 -24.88 -13.45
CA SER A 292 13.84 -25.33 -13.11
C SER A 292 13.78 -26.00 -11.75
N THR A 293 13.87 -27.32 -11.77
CA THR A 293 14.04 -28.16 -10.60
C THR A 293 15.31 -27.72 -9.86
N GLY A 294 15.12 -26.91 -8.83
CA GLY A 294 16.15 -26.48 -7.91
C GLY A 294 15.50 -26.19 -6.57
N SER A 295 15.64 -27.14 -5.64
CA SER A 295 15.34 -26.91 -4.23
C SER A 295 16.13 -25.68 -3.76
N SER A 296 15.43 -24.59 -3.44
CA SER A 296 16.02 -23.41 -2.81
C SER A 296 15.23 -23.09 -1.55
N GLY A 297 15.74 -23.55 -0.41
CA GLY A 297 15.39 -22.98 0.87
C GLY A 297 15.95 -21.56 1.01
N GLY A 298 15.32 -20.79 1.89
CA GLY A 298 15.96 -19.62 2.51
C GLY A 298 15.44 -18.27 2.05
N GLY A 299 14.39 -17.81 2.74
CA GLY A 299 14.19 -16.43 3.20
C GLY A 299 14.91 -15.32 2.44
N GLY A 300 14.17 -14.65 1.57
CA GLY A 300 14.63 -13.45 0.88
C GLY A 300 13.62 -13.02 -0.17
N GLY A 301 12.33 -13.02 0.18
CA GLY A 301 11.28 -12.50 -0.69
C GLY A 301 11.57 -11.03 -0.95
N GLY A 302 11.93 -10.70 -2.19
CA GLY A 302 12.20 -9.33 -2.61
C GLY A 302 11.09 -8.41 -2.15
N GLY A 303 11.41 -7.54 -1.19
CA GLY A 303 10.46 -6.61 -0.59
C GLY A 303 9.98 -5.60 -1.62
N ALA A 304 8.93 -5.96 -2.35
CA ALA A 304 8.04 -4.96 -2.91
C ALA A 304 7.23 -4.42 -1.72
N GLY A 305 7.63 -3.26 -1.20
CA GLY A 305 6.82 -2.52 -0.23
C GLY A 305 5.38 -2.46 -0.76
N LEU A 306 4.40 -2.69 0.13
CA LEU A 306 2.99 -2.72 -0.20
C LEU A 306 2.59 -1.37 -0.81
N LEU A 307 2.56 -1.32 -2.13
CA LEU A 307 2.03 -0.20 -2.89
C LEU A 307 0.99 -0.81 -3.81
N LEU A 308 -0.26 -0.70 -3.37
CA LEU A 308 -1.45 -1.17 -4.07
C LEU A 308 -1.77 -0.15 -5.18
N GLY A 309 -0.90 -0.13 -6.19
CA GLY A 309 -1.07 0.63 -7.42
C GLY A 309 -2.15 -0.01 -8.29
N GLY A 310 -3.06 0.81 -8.81
CA GLY A 310 -4.30 0.42 -9.45
C GLY A 310 -4.23 -0.41 -10.72
N ALA A 311 -4.07 -1.72 -10.60
CA ALA A 311 -4.39 -2.64 -11.68
C ALA A 311 -5.92 -2.78 -11.81
N LEU A 312 -6.47 -2.47 -12.98
CA LEU A 312 -7.89 -2.70 -13.33
C LEU A 312 -8.32 -4.15 -13.02
N VAL A 313 -7.45 -5.12 -13.30
CA VAL A 313 -7.71 -6.54 -13.05
C VAL A 313 -7.75 -6.89 -11.56
N GLY A 314 -6.83 -6.35 -10.75
CA GLY A 314 -6.84 -6.57 -9.30
C GLY A 314 -8.12 -6.04 -8.65
N ALA A 315 -8.56 -4.84 -9.07
CA ALA A 315 -9.84 -4.28 -8.64
C ALA A 315 -11.04 -5.14 -9.09
N LEU A 316 -11.05 -5.62 -10.33
CA LEU A 316 -12.13 -6.50 -10.83
C LEU A 316 -12.22 -7.83 -10.06
N VAL A 317 -11.09 -8.44 -9.70
CA VAL A 317 -11.07 -9.68 -8.91
C VAL A 317 -11.63 -9.44 -7.50
N LEU A 318 -11.28 -8.31 -6.88
CA LEU A 318 -11.68 -8.04 -5.49
C LEU A 318 -13.10 -7.46 -5.34
N LEU A 319 -13.58 -6.69 -6.33
CA LEU A 319 -14.93 -6.13 -6.34
C LEU A 319 -16.05 -7.19 -6.51
N ARG A 320 -15.70 -8.44 -6.82
CA ARG A 320 -16.66 -9.53 -7.12
C ARG A 320 -16.98 -10.45 -5.94
N LYS A 321 -16.52 -10.15 -4.71
CA LYS A 321 -16.58 -11.15 -3.63
C LYS A 321 -17.92 -11.32 -2.89
N PRO A 322 -18.32 -12.59 -2.68
CA PRO A 322 -18.99 -13.05 -1.46
C PRO A 322 -17.99 -13.31 -0.32
N LYS A 323 -18.46 -13.02 0.91
CA LYS A 323 -17.74 -12.71 2.17
C LYS A 323 -16.80 -13.71 2.84
N GLU A 324 -16.39 -14.84 2.25
CA GLU A 324 -15.84 -15.94 3.09
C GLU A 324 -14.37 -16.33 2.98
N LYS A 325 -13.57 -15.97 1.95
CA LYS A 325 -12.20 -16.55 1.90
C LYS A 325 -10.96 -15.75 1.54
N LEU A 326 -10.98 -14.55 0.96
CA LEU A 326 -9.70 -13.98 0.47
C LEU A 326 -9.62 -12.43 0.56
N GLU A 327 -10.01 -11.83 1.68
CA GLU A 327 -9.83 -10.37 1.92
C GLU A 327 -8.53 -10.08 2.68
N LYS A 328 -8.13 -11.00 3.57
CA LYS A 328 -6.94 -10.84 4.41
C LYS A 328 -5.73 -11.48 3.76
N THR A 329 -4.78 -10.65 3.34
CA THR A 329 -3.45 -11.11 2.93
C THR A 329 -2.52 -11.10 4.13
N LEU A 330 -1.64 -12.09 4.23
CA LEU A 330 -0.51 -12.05 5.13
C LEU A 330 0.48 -10.98 4.62
N VAL A 331 0.93 -10.11 5.50
CA VAL A 331 1.99 -9.13 5.25
C VAL A 331 3.09 -9.29 6.28
N LEU A 332 4.29 -8.87 5.91
CA LEU A 332 5.45 -8.87 6.78
C LEU A 332 5.85 -7.42 7.07
N ASP A 333 6.09 -7.11 8.34
CA ASP A 333 6.70 -5.84 8.74
C ASP A 333 8.22 -5.82 8.47
N SER A 334 8.89 -4.74 8.85
CA SER A 334 10.34 -4.59 8.63
C SER A 334 11.20 -5.64 9.35
N TYR A 335 10.66 -6.30 10.38
CA TYR A 335 11.31 -7.36 11.14
C TYR A 335 10.83 -8.76 10.72
N GLY A 336 10.03 -8.87 9.65
CA GLY A 336 9.51 -10.14 9.15
C GLY A 336 8.43 -10.76 10.04
N ARG A 337 7.84 -9.98 10.97
CA ARG A 337 6.69 -10.42 11.77
C ARG A 337 5.43 -10.42 10.91
N THR A 338 4.54 -11.38 11.13
CA THR A 338 3.37 -11.61 10.28
C THR A 338 2.15 -10.86 10.77
N PHE A 339 1.52 -10.11 9.87
CA PHE A 339 0.25 -9.41 10.11
C PHE A 339 -0.76 -9.78 9.04
N GLN A 340 -2.05 -9.52 9.30
CA GLN A 340 -3.10 -9.65 8.29
C GLN A 340 -3.58 -8.27 7.87
N LEU A 341 -3.64 -8.05 6.56
CA LEU A 341 -4.12 -6.81 5.96
C LEU A 341 -5.30 -7.09 5.06
N ASP A 342 -6.36 -6.29 5.15
CA ASP A 342 -7.44 -6.31 4.17
C ASP A 342 -7.01 -5.56 2.90
N LEU A 343 -6.95 -6.26 1.77
CA LEU A 343 -6.59 -5.65 0.49
C LEU A 343 -7.69 -4.74 -0.07
N GLY A 344 -8.96 -4.98 0.29
CA GLY A 344 -10.11 -4.26 -0.26
C GLY A 344 -10.09 -2.75 0.06
N ASP A 345 -9.69 -2.39 1.28
CA ASP A 345 -9.66 -1.00 1.77
C ASP A 345 -8.49 -0.17 1.21
N HIS A 346 -7.55 -0.82 0.53
CA HIS A 346 -6.28 -0.20 0.16
C HIS A 346 -5.99 -0.23 -1.35
N ILE A 347 -6.94 -0.66 -2.19
CA ILE A 347 -6.79 -0.63 -3.65
C ILE A 347 -7.39 0.64 -4.23
N ILE A 348 -6.55 1.39 -4.94
CA ILE A 348 -6.98 2.50 -5.77
C ILE A 348 -7.15 1.94 -7.18
N ALA A 349 -8.36 1.64 -7.64
CA ALA A 349 -8.57 1.33 -9.04
C ALA A 349 -8.15 2.55 -9.88
N SER A 350 -7.35 2.35 -10.94
CA SER A 350 -7.21 3.34 -12.01
C SER A 350 -8.50 3.31 -12.81
N ASP A 351 -9.56 3.77 -12.17
CA ASP A 351 -10.84 4.00 -12.78
C ASP A 351 -10.82 5.44 -13.34
N GLU A 352 -11.65 5.71 -14.34
CA GLU A 352 -11.86 7.06 -14.85
C GLU A 352 -13.20 7.63 -14.31
N PRO A 353 -13.34 7.90 -13.01
CA PRO A 353 -14.58 8.42 -12.46
C PRO A 353 -14.88 9.81 -13.02
N LEU A 354 -16.17 10.12 -13.11
CA LEU A 354 -16.67 11.42 -13.53
C LEU A 354 -16.37 12.49 -12.45
N HIS A 355 -15.18 13.07 -12.49
CA HIS A 355 -14.77 14.18 -11.60
C HIS A 355 -14.73 15.54 -12.30
N LEU A 356 -15.08 16.58 -11.55
CA LEU A 356 -14.98 17.99 -11.96
C LEU A 356 -13.58 18.37 -12.46
N ASN A 357 -12.52 17.88 -11.80
CA ASN A 357 -11.14 18.19 -12.18
C ASN A 357 -10.82 17.70 -13.60
N ARG A 358 -11.32 16.53 -14.00
CA ARG A 358 -11.16 16.01 -15.38
C ARG A 358 -11.87 16.90 -16.40
N PHE A 359 -13.06 17.38 -16.07
CA PHE A 359 -13.81 18.29 -16.94
C PHE A 359 -13.06 19.61 -17.16
N PHE A 360 -12.54 20.24 -16.11
CA PHE A 360 -11.77 21.48 -16.25
C PHE A 360 -10.45 21.27 -16.99
N ASN A 361 -9.76 20.14 -16.76
CA ASN A 361 -8.60 19.76 -17.57
C ASN A 361 -8.96 19.59 -19.06
N GLY A 362 -10.14 19.04 -19.37
CA GLY A 362 -10.67 18.89 -20.72
C GLY A 362 -11.11 20.22 -21.37
N LEU A 363 -11.53 21.21 -20.57
CA LEU A 363 -11.85 22.57 -21.05
C LEU A 363 -10.59 23.44 -21.26
N GLN A 364 -9.59 23.31 -20.37
CA GLN A 364 -8.30 24.00 -20.45
C GLN A 364 -7.42 23.49 -21.61
N GLN A 365 -7.78 22.38 -22.25
CA GLN A 365 -7.20 21.92 -23.52
C GLN A 365 -7.51 22.85 -24.72
N ALA A 366 -8.10 24.02 -24.50
CA ALA A 366 -7.92 25.16 -25.39
C ALA A 366 -6.46 25.66 -25.30
N SER A 367 -5.53 24.86 -25.82
CA SER A 367 -4.19 25.31 -26.15
C SER A 367 -4.27 26.61 -26.92
N VAL A 368 -3.41 27.58 -26.59
CA VAL A 368 -2.94 28.53 -27.59
C VAL A 368 -2.18 27.69 -28.61
N SER A 369 -2.91 27.22 -29.63
CA SER A 369 -2.35 26.51 -30.77
C SER A 369 -1.94 27.57 -31.76
N GLU A 370 -0.70 28.05 -31.64
CA GLU A 370 -0.10 28.87 -32.69
C GLU A 370 0.61 27.94 -33.67
N GLY A 371 0.38 28.22 -34.95
CA GLY A 371 0.93 27.47 -36.06
C GLY A 371 1.81 28.37 -36.91
N ALA A 372 3.03 27.93 -37.23
CA ALA A 372 3.87 28.60 -38.21
C ALA A 372 4.13 27.67 -39.39
N TYR A 373 3.86 28.16 -40.60
CA TYR A 373 4.24 27.46 -41.82
C TYR A 373 5.61 27.94 -42.29
N LEU A 374 6.53 27.02 -42.52
CA LEU A 374 7.88 27.25 -43.01
C LEU A 374 7.94 26.86 -44.50
N PRO A 375 7.76 27.80 -45.45
CA PRO A 375 7.55 27.46 -46.85
C PRO A 375 8.75 26.77 -47.52
N GLY A 376 9.96 27.15 -47.10
CA GLY A 376 11.20 26.55 -47.63
C GLY A 376 11.38 25.07 -47.24
N MET A 377 10.74 24.64 -46.15
CA MET A 377 10.77 23.25 -45.68
C MET A 377 9.46 22.52 -45.96
N LYS A 378 8.41 23.23 -46.39
CA LYS A 378 7.02 22.74 -46.46
C LYS A 378 6.58 22.08 -45.15
N THR A 379 6.95 22.72 -44.04
CA THR A 379 6.70 22.22 -42.69
C THR A 379 5.72 23.14 -41.98
N GLU A 380 4.65 22.55 -41.44
CA GLU A 380 3.77 23.18 -40.46
C GLU A 380 4.27 22.82 -39.05
N VAL A 381 4.50 23.85 -38.24
CA VAL A 381 4.87 23.73 -36.83
C VAL A 381 3.66 24.12 -36.01
N MET A 382 3.13 23.19 -35.23
CA MET A 382 2.05 23.41 -34.27
C MET A 382 2.64 23.29 -32.86
N TYR A 383 2.38 24.25 -31.98
CA TYR A 383 2.78 24.15 -30.58
C TYR A 383 1.65 24.55 -29.66
N SER A 384 1.62 23.94 -28.48
CA SER A 384 0.72 24.26 -27.40
C SER A 384 1.45 24.20 -26.06
N ALA A 385 1.15 25.14 -25.17
CA ALA A 385 1.63 25.11 -23.79
C ALA A 385 0.42 24.99 -22.85
N THR A 386 0.53 24.11 -21.86
CA THR A 386 -0.46 23.97 -20.79
C THR A 386 0.22 24.24 -19.45
N SER A 387 -0.31 25.18 -18.67
CA SER A 387 0.02 25.32 -17.24
C SER A 387 -0.98 24.53 -16.40
N TYR A 388 -0.49 23.74 -15.46
CA TYR A 388 -1.32 23.03 -14.49
C TYR A 388 -1.36 23.82 -13.18
N SER A 389 -2.53 24.31 -12.76
CA SER A 389 -2.77 24.82 -11.40
C SER A 389 -3.57 23.77 -10.60
N ASP A 390 -3.35 23.70 -9.27
CA ASP A 390 -4.14 22.84 -8.39
C ASP A 390 -5.59 23.38 -8.31
N PRO A 391 -6.63 22.57 -8.62
CA PRO A 391 -8.01 23.04 -8.65
C PRO A 391 -8.55 23.52 -7.30
N ARG A 392 -7.94 23.12 -6.16
CA ARG A 392 -8.30 23.71 -4.86
C ARG A 392 -7.90 25.18 -4.77
N GLU A 393 -6.83 25.58 -5.46
CA GLU A 393 -6.41 26.97 -5.56
C GLU A 393 -7.16 27.72 -6.65
N ASP A 394 -7.48 27.10 -7.79
CA ASP A 394 -8.28 27.73 -8.85
C ASP A 394 -9.69 28.12 -8.38
N MET A 395 -10.37 27.32 -7.54
CA MET A 395 -11.70 27.72 -7.06
C MET A 395 -11.63 28.95 -6.16
N ILE A 396 -10.52 29.18 -5.45
CA ILE A 396 -10.27 30.37 -4.64
C ILE A 396 -9.81 31.52 -5.55
N ALA A 397 -8.88 31.27 -6.47
CA ALA A 397 -8.33 32.25 -7.41
C ALA A 397 -9.35 32.76 -8.44
N TYR A 398 -10.32 31.95 -8.86
CA TYR A 398 -11.41 32.34 -9.75
C TYR A 398 -12.38 33.34 -9.10
N PHE A 399 -12.39 33.43 -7.76
CA PHE A 399 -13.15 34.41 -6.98
C PHE A 399 -12.26 35.45 -6.27
N SER A 400 -10.93 35.36 -6.37
CA SER A 400 -10.01 36.33 -5.79
C SER A 400 -9.88 37.57 -6.68
N PRO A 401 -9.79 38.78 -6.11
CA PRO A 401 -9.42 39.99 -6.85
C PRO A 401 -8.06 39.82 -7.53
N ALA A 402 -7.86 40.51 -8.67
CA ALA A 402 -6.72 40.38 -9.57
C ALA A 402 -5.31 40.62 -8.97
N ASP A 403 -5.22 40.97 -7.68
CA ASP A 403 -3.98 41.39 -7.01
C ASP A 403 -3.46 40.38 -5.96
N ASP A 404 -4.04 39.18 -5.84
CA ASP A 404 -3.61 38.16 -4.87
C ASP A 404 -2.61 37.16 -5.49
N PRO A 405 -1.31 37.18 -5.12
CA PRO A 405 -0.29 36.39 -5.80
C PRO A 405 -0.23 34.98 -5.22
N VAL A 406 -1.19 34.13 -5.61
CA VAL A 406 -1.10 32.69 -5.38
C VAL A 406 -0.56 32.03 -6.64
N VAL A 407 0.77 32.06 -6.80
CA VAL A 407 1.48 31.31 -7.86
C VAL A 407 2.66 30.58 -7.24
N HIS A 408 2.49 29.31 -6.91
CA HIS A 408 3.59 28.42 -6.53
C HIS A 408 3.43 26.99 -7.09
N GLN A 409 3.75 26.81 -8.38
CA GLN A 409 4.70 25.83 -8.97
C GLN A 409 4.44 25.73 -10.49
N ASP A 410 4.97 26.68 -11.25
CA ASP A 410 4.82 26.72 -12.70
C ASP A 410 5.66 25.63 -13.39
N ARG A 411 5.06 24.47 -13.68
CA ARG A 411 5.52 23.63 -14.79
C ARG A 411 4.60 23.85 -15.98
N ALA A 412 5.02 24.72 -16.89
CA ALA A 412 4.44 24.78 -18.23
C ALA A 412 4.91 23.56 -19.02
N GLU A 413 3.97 22.70 -19.39
CA GLU A 413 4.26 21.54 -20.23
C GLU A 413 4.02 21.91 -21.70
N LEU A 414 5.08 21.83 -22.51
CA LEU A 414 5.05 22.15 -23.93
C LEU A 414 4.78 20.89 -24.77
N ALA A 415 3.79 20.97 -25.65
CA ALA A 415 3.53 20.00 -26.69
C ALA A 415 3.80 20.61 -28.07
N VAL A 416 4.42 19.83 -28.97
CA VAL A 416 4.85 20.30 -30.30
C VAL A 416 4.56 19.22 -31.33
N ALA A 417 3.97 19.59 -32.47
CA ALA A 417 3.85 18.74 -33.65
C ALA A 417 4.48 19.43 -34.87
N LEU A 418 5.22 18.66 -35.66
CA LEU A 418 5.84 19.06 -36.90
C LEU A 418 5.28 18.19 -38.01
N ARG A 419 4.51 18.78 -38.94
CA ARG A 419 4.03 18.09 -40.14
C ARG A 419 4.76 18.60 -41.36
N THR A 420 5.52 17.73 -42.01
CA THR A 420 6.34 18.07 -43.19
C THR A 420 5.81 17.37 -44.42
N GLN A 421 5.46 18.14 -45.45
CA GLN A 421 5.08 17.59 -46.75
C GLN A 421 6.32 17.15 -47.52
N LEU A 422 6.52 15.83 -47.63
CA LEU A 422 7.65 15.25 -48.36
C LEU A 422 7.43 15.38 -49.87
N ASN A 423 6.20 15.15 -50.34
CA ASN A 423 5.77 15.37 -51.72
C ASN A 423 4.23 15.50 -51.80
N SER A 424 3.65 15.49 -52.99
CA SER A 424 2.20 15.64 -53.20
C SER A 424 1.32 14.55 -52.59
N SER A 425 1.90 13.45 -52.13
CA SER A 425 1.17 12.29 -51.62
C SER A 425 1.68 11.78 -50.28
N PHE A 426 2.77 12.34 -49.75
CA PHE A 426 3.37 11.87 -48.50
C PHE A 426 3.62 13.03 -47.54
N ASP A 427 3.10 12.88 -46.31
CA ASP A 427 3.41 13.76 -45.18
C ASP A 427 4.05 12.96 -44.05
N LEU A 428 5.00 13.59 -43.35
CA LEU A 428 5.62 13.07 -42.15
C LEU A 428 5.23 13.95 -40.96
N THR A 429 4.63 13.36 -39.93
CA THR A 429 4.27 14.06 -38.69
C THR A 429 5.11 13.54 -37.53
N ALA A 430 5.85 14.42 -36.86
CA ALA A 430 6.56 14.13 -35.62
C ALA A 430 5.96 14.96 -34.49
N ALA A 431 5.55 14.31 -33.40
CA ALA A 431 4.87 14.96 -32.29
C ALA A 431 5.55 14.62 -30.95
N TYR A 432 5.66 15.61 -30.08
CA TYR A 432 6.19 15.52 -28.73
C TYR A 432 5.12 15.95 -27.74
N GLN A 433 4.76 15.07 -26.81
CA GLN A 433 3.74 15.30 -25.77
C GLN A 433 2.36 15.71 -26.31
N VAL A 434 2.00 15.29 -27.53
CA VAL A 434 0.69 15.58 -28.16
C VAL A 434 -0.25 14.41 -27.91
N ASP A 435 -1.55 14.69 -27.74
CA ASP A 435 -2.57 13.65 -27.66
C ASP A 435 -2.59 12.81 -28.96
N PRO A 436 -2.26 11.50 -28.91
CA PRO A 436 -2.26 10.64 -30.08
C PRO A 436 -3.65 10.47 -30.71
N ALA A 437 -4.74 10.72 -29.98
CA ALA A 437 -6.08 10.76 -30.55
C ALA A 437 -6.24 11.88 -31.60
N ASN A 438 -5.46 12.96 -31.51
CA ASN A 438 -5.43 14.00 -32.54
C ASN A 438 -4.81 13.52 -33.84
N MET A 439 -4.07 12.41 -33.86
CA MET A 439 -3.44 11.83 -35.06
C MET A 439 -4.11 10.52 -35.50
N PHE A 440 -4.66 9.75 -34.56
CA PHE A 440 -5.18 8.40 -34.81
C PHE A 440 -6.61 8.19 -34.30
N GLY A 441 -7.30 9.24 -33.83
CA GLY A 441 -8.71 9.19 -33.40
C GLY A 441 -9.69 9.27 -34.57
N SER A 442 -10.99 9.12 -34.30
CA SER A 442 -12.05 9.21 -35.31
C SER A 442 -12.59 10.64 -35.55
N SER A 443 -12.14 11.64 -34.79
CA SER A 443 -12.67 13.01 -34.83
C SER A 443 -12.02 13.94 -35.85
N GLN A 444 -10.84 13.60 -36.41
CA GLN A 444 -10.12 14.47 -37.35
C GLN A 444 -10.96 14.86 -38.59
N SER A 445 -11.78 13.95 -39.12
CA SER A 445 -12.54 14.18 -40.36
C SER A 445 -13.82 15.01 -40.17
N ALA A 446 -14.24 15.30 -38.93
CA ALA A 446 -15.43 16.12 -38.64
C ALA A 446 -15.12 17.60 -38.36
N GLN A 447 -13.82 17.99 -38.34
CA GLN A 447 -13.37 19.32 -37.92
C GLN A 447 -13.53 20.42 -38.98
N SER A 448 -13.74 20.10 -40.25
CA SER A 448 -13.73 21.08 -41.36
C SER A 448 -14.85 22.13 -41.30
N SER A 449 -15.82 22.01 -40.38
CA SER A 449 -16.97 22.93 -40.25
C SER A 449 -17.26 23.37 -38.81
N ALA A 450 -16.39 23.06 -37.85
CA ALA A 450 -16.67 23.28 -36.44
C ALA A 450 -16.43 24.75 -36.01
N THR A 451 -17.42 25.38 -35.37
CA THR A 451 -17.29 26.73 -34.77
C THR A 451 -16.37 26.75 -33.54
N PHE A 452 -16.17 25.59 -32.90
CA PHE A 452 -15.30 25.38 -31.75
C PHE A 452 -14.16 24.42 -32.14
N ALA A 453 -12.99 24.58 -31.52
CA ALA A 453 -11.73 23.88 -31.87
C ALA A 453 -11.71 22.36 -31.61
N GLY A 454 -12.87 21.71 -31.40
CA GLY A 454 -13.02 20.28 -31.15
C GLY A 454 -14.36 19.92 -30.52
N HIS A 455 -14.71 18.63 -30.49
CA HIS A 455 -15.86 18.13 -29.71
C HIS A 455 -15.55 18.22 -28.21
N SER A 456 -16.58 18.43 -27.39
CA SER A 456 -16.42 18.78 -25.96
C SER A 456 -17.03 17.76 -25.01
N PHE A 457 -16.95 16.48 -25.39
CA PHE A 457 -17.32 15.38 -24.51
C PHE A 457 -16.40 15.39 -23.27
N ILE A 458 -17.00 15.27 -22.08
CA ILE A 458 -16.35 15.38 -20.77
C ILE A 458 -15.23 14.35 -20.61
N SER A 459 -15.42 13.11 -21.08
CA SER A 459 -14.36 12.09 -21.01
C SER A 459 -13.27 12.25 -22.07
N GLY A 460 -13.50 13.02 -23.14
CA GLY A 460 -12.52 13.31 -24.20
C GLY A 460 -12.03 12.11 -25.03
N GLN A 461 -12.21 10.87 -24.56
CA GLN A 461 -11.59 9.65 -25.10
C GLN A 461 -12.57 8.60 -25.63
N GLN A 462 -13.87 8.88 -25.63
CA GLN A 462 -14.89 7.91 -26.10
C GLN A 462 -14.62 7.42 -27.54
N PHE A 463 -13.98 8.28 -28.32
CA PHE A 463 -13.66 8.06 -29.73
C PHE A 463 -12.18 7.72 -29.97
N SER A 464 -11.37 7.61 -28.91
CA SER A 464 -9.97 7.16 -29.00
C SER A 464 -9.89 5.64 -29.18
N SER A 465 -8.74 5.17 -29.64
CA SER A 465 -8.45 3.74 -29.71
C SER A 465 -7.52 3.37 -28.55
N PRO A 466 -7.68 2.21 -27.89
CA PRO A 466 -6.67 1.66 -26.99
C PRO A 466 -5.25 1.66 -27.57
N LEU A 467 -5.13 1.51 -28.91
CA LEU A 467 -3.87 1.58 -29.63
C LEU A 467 -3.14 2.92 -29.49
N SER A 468 -3.80 3.98 -29.03
CA SER A 468 -3.17 5.27 -28.71
C SER A 468 -2.38 5.23 -27.39
N GLY A 469 -2.40 4.11 -26.66
CA GLY A 469 -1.51 3.87 -25.51
C GLY A 469 -2.04 4.33 -24.16
N PHE A 470 -3.34 4.63 -24.05
CA PHE A 470 -4.04 5.06 -22.83
C PHE A 470 -3.52 6.34 -22.17
N GLY A 471 -2.66 7.11 -22.86
CA GLY A 471 -2.16 8.40 -22.39
C GLY A 471 -2.79 9.58 -23.16
N PHE A 472 -2.93 10.72 -22.48
CA PHE A 472 -3.37 11.99 -23.09
C PHE A 472 -2.20 12.80 -23.68
N ARG A 473 -0.96 12.36 -23.44
CA ARG A 473 0.26 12.98 -23.94
C ARG A 473 1.22 11.89 -24.39
N ALA A 474 1.64 11.94 -25.64
CA ALA A 474 2.54 10.95 -26.21
C ALA A 474 3.55 11.59 -27.16
N ASN A 475 4.68 10.91 -27.31
CA ASN A 475 5.54 11.13 -28.47
C ASN A 475 5.03 10.27 -29.61
N ALA A 476 4.84 10.84 -30.79
CA ALA A 476 4.33 10.12 -31.94
C ALA A 476 5.13 10.43 -33.21
N LEU A 477 5.19 9.44 -34.10
CA LEU A 477 5.72 9.59 -35.45
C LEU A 477 4.71 8.95 -36.40
N ALA A 478 4.26 9.68 -37.43
CA ALA A 478 3.34 9.17 -38.43
C ALA A 478 3.80 9.49 -39.84
N LEU A 479 3.65 8.51 -40.73
CA LEU A 479 3.80 8.65 -42.17
C LEU A 479 2.41 8.50 -42.81
N ASP A 480 1.95 9.57 -43.44
CA ASP A 480 0.68 9.64 -44.14
C ASP A 480 0.93 9.51 -45.65
N TYR A 481 0.13 8.67 -46.29
CA TYR A 481 0.06 8.54 -47.74
C TYR A 481 -1.36 8.89 -48.20
N GLN A 482 -1.50 10.01 -48.90
CA GLN A 482 -2.75 10.49 -49.46
C GLN A 482 -2.58 10.70 -50.98
N PRO A 483 -2.92 9.71 -51.82
CA PRO A 483 -2.92 9.87 -53.27
C PRO A 483 -4.00 10.89 -53.69
N GLY A 484 -3.59 12.05 -54.22
CA GLY A 484 -4.46 13.21 -54.45
C GLY A 484 -5.66 13.05 -55.38
N GLN A 485 -5.92 11.88 -55.96
CA GLN A 485 -7.14 11.56 -56.73
C GLN A 485 -7.81 10.24 -56.36
N GLN A 486 -7.34 9.53 -55.31
CA GLN A 486 -7.93 8.24 -54.92
C GLN A 486 -8.61 8.38 -53.56
N ALA A 487 -9.70 7.62 -53.38
CA ALA A 487 -10.48 7.55 -52.16
C ALA A 487 -9.77 6.85 -50.98
N VAL A 488 -8.52 6.39 -51.15
CA VAL A 488 -7.81 5.58 -50.14
C VAL A 488 -6.62 6.36 -49.60
N GLY A 489 -6.61 6.62 -48.29
CA GLY A 489 -5.44 7.08 -47.54
C GLY A 489 -4.83 5.95 -46.71
N LEU A 490 -3.52 5.97 -46.50
CA LEU A 490 -2.83 5.05 -45.60
C LEU A 490 -2.02 5.85 -44.57
N ARG A 491 -2.06 5.44 -43.32
CA ARG A 491 -1.29 6.05 -42.22
C ARG A 491 -0.57 4.97 -41.43
N LEU A 492 0.74 5.12 -41.29
CA LEU A 492 1.57 4.27 -40.42
C LEU A 492 2.07 5.12 -39.26
N GLY A 493 1.95 4.60 -38.04
CA GLY A 493 2.16 5.38 -36.82
C GLY A 493 2.92 4.61 -35.75
N LEU A 494 3.79 5.30 -35.03
CA LEU A 494 4.39 4.86 -33.78
C LEU A 494 3.97 5.84 -32.68
N VAL A 495 3.57 5.33 -31.53
CA VAL A 495 3.17 6.13 -30.36
C VAL A 495 3.92 5.62 -29.14
N SER A 496 4.48 6.52 -28.34
CA SER A 496 5.15 6.19 -27.08
C SER A 496 4.63 7.09 -25.97
N VAL A 497 4.06 6.46 -24.94
CA VAL A 497 3.60 7.11 -23.72
C VAL A 497 4.61 6.84 -22.60
N ASN A 498 4.95 7.87 -21.85
CA ASN A 498 5.76 7.77 -20.64
C ASN A 498 5.42 8.94 -19.72
N ASP A 499 4.61 8.67 -18.70
CA ASP A 499 4.13 9.70 -17.78
C ASP A 499 5.22 10.18 -16.81
N ARG A 500 6.40 9.52 -16.77
CA ARG A 500 7.56 9.85 -15.91
C ARG A 500 7.24 9.97 -14.41
N GLN A 501 6.07 9.51 -13.98
CA GLN A 501 5.61 9.44 -12.61
C GLN A 501 5.93 8.05 -12.02
N ARG A 502 6.05 7.96 -10.70
CA ARG A 502 6.11 6.67 -10.01
C ARG A 502 4.77 5.96 -10.25
N TYR A 503 4.80 4.76 -10.86
CA TYR A 503 3.61 4.01 -11.31
C TYR A 503 2.85 4.62 -12.50
N GLY A 504 3.43 5.61 -13.18
CA GLY A 504 2.87 6.19 -14.39
C GLY A 504 2.88 5.23 -15.58
N HIS A 505 2.03 5.49 -16.58
CA HIS A 505 1.90 4.60 -17.71
C HIS A 505 3.13 4.68 -18.61
N LYS A 506 3.59 3.52 -19.05
CA LYS A 506 4.64 3.38 -20.06
C LYS A 506 4.20 2.39 -21.11
N SER A 507 4.00 2.90 -22.33
CA SER A 507 3.52 2.09 -23.43
C SER A 507 4.16 2.47 -24.76
N PHE A 508 4.14 1.51 -25.69
CA PHE A 508 4.57 1.69 -27.06
C PHE A 508 3.57 1.03 -28.01
N SER A 509 3.14 1.75 -29.03
CA SER A 509 2.22 1.27 -30.04
C SER A 509 2.76 1.41 -31.44
N SER A 510 2.45 0.43 -32.28
CA SER A 510 2.59 0.48 -33.72
C SER A 510 1.22 0.35 -34.37
N ILE A 511 0.86 1.31 -35.23
CA ILE A 511 -0.48 1.47 -35.79
C ILE A 511 -0.38 1.53 -37.31
N ALA A 512 -1.25 0.80 -38.00
CA ALA A 512 -1.52 0.94 -39.41
C ALA A 512 -3.01 1.26 -39.60
N GLN A 513 -3.32 2.31 -40.35
CA GLN A 513 -4.67 2.74 -40.63
C GLN A 513 -4.85 2.91 -42.14
N ALA A 514 -5.98 2.43 -42.64
CA ALA A 514 -6.45 2.66 -43.99
C ALA A 514 -7.76 3.43 -43.92
N ASP A 515 -7.80 4.57 -44.58
CA ASP A 515 -8.95 5.46 -44.66
C ASP A 515 -9.57 5.33 -46.05
N TYR A 516 -10.87 5.07 -46.12
CA TYR A 516 -11.60 4.97 -47.37
C TYR A 516 -12.75 5.97 -47.40
N GLU A 517 -12.65 6.95 -48.30
CA GLU A 517 -13.70 7.91 -48.60
C GLU A 517 -14.74 7.25 -49.52
N ILE A 518 -15.84 6.79 -48.94
CA ILE A 518 -16.95 6.19 -49.70
C ILE A 518 -17.64 7.27 -50.54
N THR A 519 -17.85 8.43 -49.93
CA THR A 519 -18.35 9.65 -50.57
C THR A 519 -17.73 10.86 -49.88
N PRO A 520 -17.81 12.07 -50.43
CA PRO A 520 -17.37 13.28 -49.72
C PRO A 520 -18.04 13.49 -48.36
N ALA A 521 -19.19 12.86 -48.12
CA ALA A 521 -19.94 12.91 -46.87
C ALA A 521 -19.73 11.68 -45.96
N ALA A 522 -18.97 10.66 -46.39
CA ALA A 522 -18.85 9.40 -45.65
C ALA A 522 -17.45 8.80 -45.77
N THR A 523 -16.79 8.63 -44.62
CA THR A 523 -15.47 8.00 -44.50
C THR A 523 -15.54 6.79 -43.57
N VAL A 524 -14.89 5.71 -43.96
CA VAL A 524 -14.68 4.53 -43.13
C VAL A 524 -13.19 4.29 -42.98
N SER A 525 -12.73 4.04 -41.76
CA SER A 525 -11.33 3.77 -41.47
C SER A 525 -11.18 2.41 -40.81
N LEU A 526 -10.25 1.60 -41.32
CA LEU A 526 -9.83 0.36 -40.68
C LEU A 526 -8.46 0.59 -40.06
N GLN A 527 -8.35 0.35 -38.76
CA GLN A 527 -7.12 0.51 -38.00
C GLN A 527 -6.72 -0.83 -37.38
N PHE A 528 -5.47 -1.21 -37.57
CA PHE A 528 -4.85 -2.38 -36.97
C PHE A 528 -3.60 -1.94 -36.22
N GLY A 529 -3.30 -2.58 -35.10
CA GLY A 529 -2.07 -2.27 -34.39
C GLY A 529 -1.73 -3.21 -33.26
N GLN A 530 -0.57 -2.96 -32.69
CA GLN A 530 -0.08 -3.61 -31.49
C GLN A 530 0.27 -2.52 -30.48
N LEU A 531 -0.19 -2.70 -29.24
CA LEU A 531 0.14 -1.91 -28.06
C LEU A 531 0.91 -2.82 -27.11
N GLN A 532 2.05 -2.36 -26.63
CA GLN A 532 2.83 -2.99 -25.57
C GLN A 532 2.86 -2.07 -24.35
N GLU A 533 2.37 -2.56 -23.23
CA GLU A 533 2.38 -1.90 -21.92
C GLU A 533 3.45 -2.53 -21.03
N GLN A 534 4.17 -1.70 -20.27
CA GLN A 534 5.20 -2.13 -19.31
C GLN A 534 4.71 -1.87 -17.89
N GLY A 535 4.63 -2.91 -17.06
CA GLY A 535 4.15 -2.76 -15.68
C GLY A 535 2.62 -2.76 -15.52
N SER A 536 1.87 -2.48 -16.60
CA SER A 536 0.42 -2.27 -16.61
C SER A 536 -0.32 -3.20 -17.58
N LEU A 537 -1.65 -3.25 -17.41
CA LEU A 537 -2.59 -3.95 -18.27
C LEU A 537 -3.83 -3.07 -18.49
N PHE A 538 -4.21 -2.85 -19.76
CA PHE A 538 -5.38 -2.08 -20.18
C PHE A 538 -5.43 -0.65 -19.64
N GLY A 539 -4.29 0.02 -19.56
CA GLY A 539 -4.20 1.38 -19.03
C GLY A 539 -4.37 1.45 -17.51
N GLY A 540 -4.27 0.32 -16.79
CA GLY A 540 -4.12 0.32 -15.33
C GLY A 540 -2.78 0.90 -14.88
N ALA A 541 -2.62 1.15 -13.59
CA ALA A 541 -1.36 1.62 -13.02
C ALA A 541 -0.23 0.62 -13.26
N ALA A 542 0.98 1.12 -13.49
CA ALA A 542 2.15 0.27 -13.62
C ALA A 542 2.64 -0.14 -12.23
N GLY A 543 2.79 -1.44 -11.95
CA GLY A 543 3.43 -1.95 -10.72
C GLY A 543 2.51 -2.16 -9.51
N GLY A 544 3.13 -2.42 -8.36
CA GLY A 544 2.43 -2.88 -7.16
C GLY A 544 2.18 -4.39 -7.13
N VAL A 545 1.48 -4.86 -6.10
CA VAL A 545 1.23 -6.30 -5.90
C VAL A 545 0.29 -6.92 -6.94
N PHE A 546 -0.38 -6.11 -7.77
CA PHE A 546 -1.20 -6.55 -8.90
C PHE A 546 -0.56 -6.20 -10.26
N GLY A 547 0.67 -5.68 -10.26
CA GLY A 547 1.36 -5.31 -11.48
C GLY A 547 1.71 -6.53 -12.32
N VAL A 548 1.83 -6.31 -13.63
CA VAL A 548 2.30 -7.32 -14.59
C VAL A 548 3.66 -6.91 -15.13
N LYS A 549 4.43 -7.82 -15.71
CA LYS A 549 5.72 -7.45 -16.32
C LYS A 549 5.49 -6.68 -17.61
N THR A 550 4.73 -7.28 -18.52
CA THR A 550 4.42 -6.74 -19.84
C THR A 550 3.06 -7.23 -20.30
N ALA A 551 2.25 -6.36 -20.90
CA ALA A 551 1.02 -6.75 -21.58
C ALA A 551 1.09 -6.32 -23.05
N THR A 552 0.76 -7.24 -23.96
CA THR A 552 0.78 -6.97 -25.41
C THR A 552 -0.60 -7.17 -25.99
N THR A 553 -1.24 -6.07 -26.39
CA THR A 553 -2.57 -6.04 -27.01
C THR A 553 -2.44 -5.89 -28.52
N ARG A 554 -3.00 -6.82 -29.28
CA ARG A 554 -3.19 -6.69 -30.73
C ARG A 554 -4.65 -6.38 -30.99
N ALA A 555 -4.92 -5.32 -31.74
CA ALA A 555 -6.27 -4.79 -31.90
C ALA A 555 -6.61 -4.47 -33.34
N LEU A 556 -7.90 -4.61 -33.65
CA LEU A 556 -8.55 -4.14 -34.86
C LEU A 556 -9.65 -3.16 -34.47
N ASN A 557 -9.74 -2.03 -35.16
CA ASN A 557 -10.69 -0.97 -34.86
C ASN A 557 -11.29 -0.43 -36.16
N LEU A 558 -12.61 -0.45 -36.25
CA LEU A 558 -13.38 0.10 -37.35
C LEU A 558 -13.96 1.44 -36.93
N LYS A 559 -13.75 2.47 -37.75
CA LYS A 559 -14.25 3.82 -37.50
C LYS A 559 -15.13 4.26 -38.67
N GLY A 560 -16.19 4.99 -38.36
CA GLY A 560 -17.07 5.59 -39.35
C GLY A 560 -17.33 7.05 -39.02
N ASN A 561 -17.28 7.89 -40.04
CA ASN A 561 -17.76 9.26 -40.00
C ASN A 561 -18.73 9.48 -41.16
N LEU A 562 -19.93 9.96 -40.84
CA LEU A 562 -21.00 10.21 -41.80
C LEU A 562 -21.60 11.60 -41.56
N GLN A 563 -21.43 12.50 -42.53
CA GLN A 563 -22.13 13.77 -42.57
C GLN A 563 -23.58 13.56 -43.03
N LEU A 564 -24.51 13.60 -42.08
CA LEU A 564 -25.94 13.41 -42.31
C LEU A 564 -26.58 14.62 -43.00
N SER A 565 -26.09 15.82 -42.70
CA SER A 565 -26.49 17.09 -43.32
C SER A 565 -25.38 18.13 -43.14
N GLU A 566 -25.55 19.34 -43.68
CA GLU A 566 -24.62 20.47 -43.44
C GLU A 566 -24.40 20.78 -41.96
N ARG A 567 -25.35 20.40 -41.09
CA ARG A 567 -25.32 20.69 -39.65
C ARG A 567 -24.99 19.49 -38.78
N TRP A 568 -25.19 18.26 -39.27
CA TRP A 568 -25.14 17.06 -38.43
C TRP A 568 -24.16 16.03 -38.96
N SER A 569 -23.33 15.51 -38.06
CA SER A 569 -22.37 14.44 -38.34
C SER A 569 -22.52 13.31 -37.31
N LEU A 570 -22.46 12.07 -37.79
CA LEU A 570 -22.46 10.84 -37.01
C LEU A 570 -21.05 10.26 -36.98
N LEU A 571 -20.58 9.92 -35.78
CA LEU A 571 -19.33 9.24 -35.52
C LEU A 571 -19.60 7.89 -34.87
N ALA A 572 -18.87 6.87 -35.28
CA ALA A 572 -18.92 5.57 -34.65
C ALA A 572 -17.53 4.91 -34.64
N ASN A 573 -17.23 4.16 -33.59
CA ASN A 573 -16.13 3.22 -33.57
C ASN A 573 -16.55 1.89 -32.94
N TYR A 574 -15.90 0.82 -33.38
CA TYR A 574 -16.02 -0.51 -32.80
C TYR A 574 -14.67 -1.20 -32.91
N GLY A 575 -14.15 -1.69 -31.81
CA GLY A 575 -12.87 -2.38 -31.80
C GLY A 575 -12.87 -3.65 -30.99
N VAL A 576 -11.98 -4.54 -31.38
CA VAL A 576 -11.73 -5.83 -30.75
C VAL A 576 -10.23 -5.99 -30.51
N GLY A 577 -9.86 -6.59 -29.38
CA GLY A 577 -8.49 -6.78 -28.95
C GLY A 577 -8.24 -8.20 -28.45
N ARG A 578 -7.00 -8.67 -28.65
CA ARG A 578 -6.46 -9.85 -27.98
C ARG A 578 -5.18 -9.47 -27.26
N THR A 579 -5.10 -9.80 -25.98
CA THR A 579 -4.01 -9.39 -25.09
C THR A 579 -3.34 -10.60 -24.46
N SER A 580 -2.03 -10.69 -24.65
CA SER A 580 -1.15 -11.65 -23.95
C SER A 580 -0.46 -10.91 -22.81
N VAL A 581 -0.39 -11.54 -21.64
CA VAL A 581 0.14 -10.92 -20.42
C VAL A 581 1.29 -11.77 -19.88
N ASP A 582 2.45 -11.16 -19.72
CA ASP A 582 3.55 -11.75 -18.97
C ASP A 582 3.45 -11.32 -17.51
N SER A 583 3.24 -12.27 -16.61
CA SER A 583 3.15 -12.02 -15.18
C SER A 583 4.47 -11.47 -14.62
N ALA A 584 4.38 -10.56 -13.65
CA ALA A 584 5.55 -10.13 -12.91
C ALA A 584 6.00 -11.23 -11.93
N ARG A 585 7.31 -11.33 -11.67
CA ARG A 585 7.86 -12.37 -10.78
C ARG A 585 7.36 -12.30 -9.33
N HIS A 586 6.83 -11.15 -8.93
CA HIS A 586 6.41 -10.84 -7.56
C HIS A 586 5.05 -10.12 -7.62
N SER A 587 4.03 -10.82 -8.11
CA SER A 587 2.65 -10.33 -8.22
C SER A 587 1.69 -11.37 -7.65
N LEU A 588 0.59 -10.90 -7.07
CA LEU A 588 -0.54 -11.74 -6.66
C LEU A 588 -1.32 -12.25 -7.87
N LEU A 589 -1.07 -11.69 -9.06
CA LEU A 589 -1.68 -12.12 -10.31
C LEU A 589 -0.65 -12.83 -11.18
N ASP A 590 -0.92 -14.10 -11.49
CA ASP A 590 -0.08 -14.88 -12.37
C ASP A 590 -0.86 -15.78 -13.34
N ASP A 591 -0.12 -16.51 -14.18
CA ASP A 591 -0.65 -17.46 -15.17
C ASP A 591 -1.85 -16.95 -16.00
N PHE A 592 -1.75 -15.75 -16.57
CA PHE A 592 -2.82 -15.21 -17.41
C PHE A 592 -3.05 -16.08 -18.65
N SER A 593 -4.30 -16.40 -18.96
CA SER A 593 -4.66 -16.85 -20.30
C SER A 593 -4.68 -15.66 -21.26
N ASP A 594 -4.71 -15.92 -22.56
CA ASP A 594 -5.04 -14.87 -23.54
C ASP A 594 -6.37 -14.21 -23.18
N LEU A 595 -6.38 -12.88 -23.16
CA LEU A 595 -7.56 -12.08 -22.91
C LEU A 595 -8.15 -11.60 -24.24
N SER A 596 -9.47 -11.67 -24.39
CA SER A 596 -10.17 -11.01 -25.50
C SER A 596 -10.98 -9.83 -24.97
N SER A 597 -11.05 -8.75 -25.72
CA SER A 597 -11.78 -7.54 -25.32
C SER A 597 -12.46 -6.85 -26.49
N ASP A 598 -13.51 -6.08 -26.20
CA ASP A 598 -14.14 -5.17 -27.16
C ASP A 598 -14.51 -3.82 -26.54
N TRP A 599 -14.67 -2.82 -27.39
CA TRP A 599 -15.13 -1.49 -27.02
C TRP A 599 -15.89 -0.87 -28.19
N TYR A 600 -16.77 0.09 -27.88
CA TYR A 600 -17.47 0.83 -28.91
C TYR A 600 -17.90 2.21 -28.44
N SER A 601 -18.08 3.11 -29.39
CA SER A 601 -18.76 4.37 -29.18
C SER A 601 -19.53 4.81 -30.41
N VAL A 602 -20.63 5.50 -30.16
CA VAL A 602 -21.45 6.13 -31.19
C VAL A 602 -21.83 7.50 -30.70
N GLY A 603 -21.64 8.52 -31.52
CA GLY A 603 -22.02 9.89 -31.19
C GLY A 603 -22.51 10.66 -32.39
N ILE A 604 -23.33 11.67 -32.11
CA ILE A 604 -23.86 12.59 -33.09
C ILE A 604 -23.50 14.01 -32.66
N ILE A 605 -22.98 14.80 -33.59
CA ILE A 605 -22.59 16.19 -33.38
C ILE A 605 -23.37 17.08 -34.33
N GLY A 606 -23.96 18.14 -33.78
CA GLY A 606 -24.64 19.19 -34.50
C GLY A 606 -23.87 20.50 -34.39
N ASN A 607 -23.63 21.18 -35.51
CA ASN A 607 -23.07 22.53 -35.57
C ASN A 607 -24.14 23.49 -36.13
N GLY A 608 -24.35 24.63 -35.49
CA GLY A 608 -25.32 25.63 -35.96
C GLY A 608 -26.78 25.16 -35.84
N VAL A 609 -27.12 24.41 -34.80
CA VAL A 609 -28.42 23.74 -34.62
C VAL A 609 -29.50 24.71 -34.15
N LEU A 610 -29.30 25.39 -33.01
CA LEU A 610 -30.25 26.35 -32.42
C LEU A 610 -29.88 27.80 -32.78
N GLN A 611 -28.59 28.11 -32.82
CA GLN A 611 -28.01 29.42 -33.16
C GLN A 611 -26.90 29.26 -34.21
N ARG A 612 -26.47 30.34 -34.88
CA ARG A 612 -25.44 30.23 -35.94
C ARG A 612 -24.06 29.80 -35.41
N HIS A 613 -23.77 30.04 -34.14
CA HIS A 613 -22.47 29.78 -33.52
C HIS A 613 -22.59 28.85 -32.30
N ASP A 614 -23.40 27.80 -32.43
CA ASP A 614 -23.53 26.78 -31.41
C ASP A 614 -23.03 25.41 -31.90
N GLN A 615 -22.81 24.53 -30.93
CA GLN A 615 -22.53 23.12 -31.16
C GLN A 615 -23.18 22.29 -30.06
N MET A 616 -23.77 21.16 -30.42
CA MET A 616 -24.18 20.13 -29.47
C MET A 616 -23.65 18.77 -29.86
N GLY A 617 -23.45 17.92 -28.87
CA GLY A 617 -23.10 16.52 -29.07
C GLY A 617 -23.85 15.62 -28.12
N PHE A 618 -24.13 14.41 -28.58
CA PHE A 618 -24.59 13.31 -27.75
C PHE A 618 -23.78 12.06 -28.10
N ALA A 619 -23.35 11.30 -27.10
CA ALA A 619 -22.57 10.09 -27.31
C ALA A 619 -22.93 8.99 -26.31
N VAL A 620 -22.83 7.75 -26.77
CA VAL A 620 -22.95 6.54 -25.97
C VAL A 620 -21.71 5.69 -26.22
N ALA A 621 -21.09 5.19 -25.16
CA ALA A 621 -19.92 4.33 -25.26
C ALA A 621 -19.96 3.18 -24.25
N GLN A 622 -19.39 2.05 -24.66
CA GLN A 622 -18.94 1.00 -23.76
C GLN A 622 -17.41 1.04 -23.76
N PRO A 623 -16.77 1.35 -22.63
CA PRO A 623 -15.34 1.18 -22.48
C PRO A 623 -14.90 -0.27 -22.73
N LEU A 624 -13.58 -0.47 -22.74
CA LEU A 624 -12.99 -1.79 -22.96
C LEU A 624 -13.54 -2.81 -21.97
N LYS A 625 -14.25 -3.82 -22.50
CA LYS A 625 -14.79 -4.95 -21.74
C LYS A 625 -14.02 -6.22 -22.08
N ILE A 626 -13.57 -6.95 -21.07
CA ILE A 626 -13.01 -8.29 -21.24
C ILE A 626 -14.16 -9.27 -21.55
N ARG A 627 -14.03 -10.03 -22.64
CA ARG A 627 -15.03 -10.98 -23.16
C ARG A 627 -14.67 -12.43 -22.91
N SER A 628 -13.39 -12.74 -22.76
CA SER A 628 -12.89 -14.04 -22.34
C SER A 628 -11.49 -13.89 -21.74
N GLY A 629 -11.14 -14.80 -20.84
CA GLY A 629 -9.79 -14.92 -20.31
C GLY A 629 -9.80 -15.04 -18.79
N SER A 630 -8.74 -15.58 -18.23
CA SER A 630 -8.65 -15.90 -16.80
C SER A 630 -7.26 -15.64 -16.26
N VAL A 631 -7.18 -15.53 -14.94
CA VAL A 631 -5.96 -15.25 -14.20
C VAL A 631 -5.96 -16.06 -12.90
N ASN A 632 -4.78 -16.49 -12.45
CA ASN A 632 -4.61 -16.99 -11.09
C ASN A 632 -4.42 -15.81 -10.13
N PHE A 633 -5.18 -15.82 -9.04
CA PHE A 633 -5.00 -14.88 -7.94
C PHE A 633 -4.51 -15.65 -6.72
N GLY A 634 -3.23 -15.51 -6.41
CA GLY A 634 -2.56 -16.15 -5.27
C GLY A 634 -2.29 -15.15 -4.17
N ILE A 635 -2.76 -15.42 -2.95
CA ILE A 635 -2.43 -14.59 -1.78
C ILE A 635 -1.72 -15.40 -0.69
N PRO A 636 -0.74 -14.81 0.00
CA PRO A 636 -0.13 -15.45 1.16
C PRO A 636 -1.14 -15.47 2.32
N VAL A 637 -1.34 -16.64 2.93
CA VAL A 637 -2.34 -16.83 4.00
C VAL A 637 -1.74 -17.23 5.34
N ALA A 638 -0.58 -17.88 5.34
CA ALA A 638 0.09 -18.32 6.55
C ALA A 638 1.61 -18.38 6.38
N ARG A 639 2.33 -18.27 7.49
CA ARG A 639 3.77 -18.53 7.57
C ARG A 639 4.00 -19.78 8.41
N ALA A 640 4.68 -20.76 7.85
CA ALA A 640 5.07 -21.98 8.56
C ALA A 640 6.23 -21.70 9.53
N ALA A 641 6.42 -22.60 10.51
CA ALA A 641 7.45 -22.46 11.54
C ALA A 641 8.89 -22.43 10.98
N ASN A 642 9.12 -23.04 9.82
CA ASN A 642 10.40 -22.99 9.10
C ASN A 642 10.62 -21.68 8.31
N GLY A 643 9.64 -20.77 8.33
CA GLY A 643 9.68 -19.48 7.65
C GLY A 643 9.06 -19.47 6.25
N ASP A 644 8.62 -20.62 5.72
CA ASP A 644 7.96 -20.72 4.42
C ASP A 644 6.59 -20.05 4.44
N ILE A 645 6.16 -19.51 3.31
CA ILE A 645 4.85 -18.86 3.16
C ILE A 645 3.92 -19.78 2.39
N ALA A 646 2.75 -20.06 2.97
CA ALA A 646 1.67 -20.77 2.32
C ALA A 646 0.79 -19.78 1.54
N PHE A 647 0.45 -20.15 0.31
CA PHE A 647 -0.41 -19.37 -0.58
C PHE A 647 -1.75 -20.09 -0.79
N ASP A 648 -2.82 -19.32 -0.90
CA ASP A 648 -4.11 -19.79 -1.42
C ASP A 648 -4.33 -19.16 -2.80
N THR A 649 -4.46 -20.01 -3.82
CA THR A 649 -4.49 -19.61 -5.22
C THR A 649 -5.78 -20.06 -5.88
N GLU A 650 -6.50 -19.11 -6.45
CA GLU A 650 -7.78 -19.34 -7.12
C GLU A 650 -7.77 -18.79 -8.55
N ARG A 651 -8.37 -19.55 -9.48
CA ARG A 651 -8.51 -19.15 -10.88
C ARG A 651 -9.77 -18.31 -11.07
N TYR A 652 -9.63 -17.07 -11.54
CA TYR A 652 -10.73 -16.17 -11.81
C TYR A 652 -10.97 -16.00 -13.31
N ASP A 653 -12.23 -16.11 -13.75
CA ASP A 653 -12.66 -15.71 -15.10
C ASP A 653 -12.89 -14.19 -15.13
N LEU A 654 -12.10 -13.49 -15.93
CA LEU A 654 -12.16 -12.04 -16.05
C LEU A 654 -13.37 -11.57 -16.86
N ALA A 655 -13.97 -12.44 -17.68
CA ALA A 655 -15.17 -12.14 -18.46
C ALA A 655 -16.47 -12.23 -17.64
N ASP A 656 -16.44 -12.89 -16.48
CA ASP A 656 -17.61 -13.09 -15.62
C ASP A 656 -17.97 -11.81 -14.84
N THR A 657 -18.44 -10.82 -15.60
CA THR A 657 -19.02 -9.57 -15.09
C THR A 657 -20.54 -9.69 -15.06
N ASP A 658 -21.18 -9.27 -13.96
CA ASP A 658 -22.63 -9.30 -13.79
C ASP A 658 -23.36 -8.15 -14.54
N ALA A 659 -22.61 -7.18 -15.08
CA ALA A 659 -23.16 -6.05 -15.81
C ALA A 659 -22.29 -5.63 -17.00
N THR A 660 -22.67 -4.52 -17.64
CA THR A 660 -21.89 -3.87 -18.68
C THR A 660 -21.90 -2.38 -18.41
N GLU A 661 -20.70 -1.78 -18.35
CA GLU A 661 -20.55 -0.34 -18.22
C GLU A 661 -21.10 0.38 -19.45
N GLN A 662 -21.84 1.45 -19.22
CA GLN A 662 -22.32 2.35 -20.27
C GLN A 662 -22.03 3.79 -19.85
N LYS A 663 -21.36 4.55 -20.72
CA LYS A 663 -21.15 5.98 -20.60
C LYS A 663 -22.06 6.71 -21.58
N LEU A 664 -22.83 7.66 -21.08
CA LEU A 664 -23.67 8.56 -21.86
C LEU A 664 -23.19 9.97 -21.61
N GLU A 665 -22.99 10.73 -22.68
CA GLU A 665 -22.61 12.14 -22.57
C GLU A 665 -23.40 13.01 -23.50
N TRP A 666 -23.64 14.22 -23.04
CA TRP A 666 -24.30 15.29 -23.76
C TRP A 666 -23.58 16.60 -23.50
N TYR A 667 -23.49 17.44 -24.52
CA TYR A 667 -23.06 18.81 -24.34
C TYR A 667 -23.78 19.76 -25.30
N TYR A 668 -23.82 21.03 -24.90
CA TYR A 668 -24.24 22.16 -25.72
C TYR A 668 -23.33 23.35 -25.42
N ARG A 669 -22.81 24.00 -26.45
CA ARG A 669 -21.99 25.22 -26.36
C ARG A 669 -22.52 26.25 -27.34
N SER A 670 -22.52 27.52 -26.93
CA SER A 670 -22.89 28.63 -27.81
C SER A 670 -22.03 29.87 -27.55
N ARG A 671 -21.67 30.58 -28.62
CA ARG A 671 -21.10 31.93 -28.53
C ARG A 671 -22.22 32.97 -28.53
N ILE A 672 -22.25 33.78 -27.47
CA ILE A 672 -23.22 34.85 -27.28
C ILE A 672 -22.48 36.18 -27.54
N GLY A 673 -22.60 36.70 -28.76
CA GLY A 673 -21.78 37.83 -29.21
C GLY A 673 -20.31 37.43 -29.39
N ASP A 674 -19.41 38.42 -29.34
CA ASP A 674 -17.99 38.23 -29.66
C ASP A 674 -17.14 37.82 -28.45
N HIS A 675 -17.63 38.07 -27.24
CA HIS A 675 -16.85 37.96 -26.00
C HIS A 675 -17.37 36.91 -25.02
N LEU A 676 -18.54 36.30 -25.24
CA LEU A 676 -19.13 35.39 -24.27
C LEU A 676 -19.35 34.00 -24.87
N GLU A 677 -18.93 32.98 -24.13
CA GLU A 677 -19.19 31.59 -24.45
C GLU A 677 -19.93 30.93 -23.29
N ALA A 678 -21.08 30.29 -23.58
CA ALA A 678 -21.83 29.51 -22.62
C ALA A 678 -21.78 28.02 -22.98
N GLY A 679 -21.62 27.17 -21.97
CA GLY A 679 -21.58 25.71 -22.13
C GLY A 679 -22.45 25.00 -21.11
N ALA A 680 -23.05 23.89 -21.49
CA ALA A 680 -23.77 22.96 -20.63
C ALA A 680 -23.36 21.54 -20.99
N PHE A 681 -23.08 20.71 -19.98
CA PHE A 681 -22.51 19.39 -20.14
C PHE A 681 -23.18 18.43 -19.15
N ALA A 682 -23.46 17.22 -19.60
CA ALA A 682 -23.96 16.15 -18.78
C ALA A 682 -23.23 14.85 -19.11
N ALA A 683 -22.83 14.10 -18.10
CA ALA A 683 -22.31 12.76 -18.23
C ALA A 683 -23.00 11.82 -17.25
N TRP A 684 -23.27 10.60 -17.68
CA TRP A 684 -23.82 9.55 -16.86
C TRP A 684 -23.08 8.26 -17.14
N ARG A 685 -22.60 7.61 -16.08
CA ARG A 685 -21.86 6.36 -16.14
C ARG A 685 -22.61 5.31 -15.32
N LYS A 686 -23.07 4.27 -15.99
CA LYS A 686 -23.81 3.15 -15.39
C LYS A 686 -22.92 1.93 -15.28
N ASN A 687 -23.02 1.20 -14.17
CA ASN A 687 -22.24 -0.01 -13.87
C ASN A 687 -20.72 0.19 -14.08
N PRO A 688 -20.09 1.13 -13.37
CA PRO A 688 -18.63 1.29 -13.39
C PRO A 688 -17.89 -0.04 -13.32
N ASN A 689 -16.86 -0.19 -14.16
CA ASN A 689 -16.01 -1.37 -14.27
C ASN A 689 -16.78 -2.65 -14.64
N HIS A 690 -17.94 -2.49 -15.30
CA HIS A 690 -18.84 -3.58 -15.69
C HIS A 690 -19.44 -4.36 -14.50
N VAL A 691 -19.52 -3.77 -13.31
CA VAL A 691 -20.08 -4.40 -12.10
C VAL A 691 -21.40 -3.74 -11.67
N SER A 692 -22.42 -4.53 -11.31
CA SER A 692 -23.76 -4.01 -10.96
C SER A 692 -23.84 -3.39 -9.55
N THR A 693 -22.95 -3.78 -8.64
CA THR A 693 -22.90 -3.29 -7.25
C THR A 693 -22.31 -1.88 -7.13
N GLN A 694 -21.60 -1.42 -8.16
CA GLN A 694 -21.03 -0.08 -8.22
C GLN A 694 -22.13 0.96 -8.48
N ALA A 695 -22.12 2.04 -7.71
CA ALA A 695 -23.09 3.13 -7.87
C ALA A 695 -22.92 3.80 -9.24
N SER A 696 -24.03 4.17 -9.88
CA SER A 696 -23.98 4.96 -11.11
C SER A 696 -23.52 6.38 -10.79
N GLU A 697 -22.68 6.94 -11.65
CA GLU A 697 -22.14 8.29 -11.50
C GLU A 697 -22.89 9.24 -12.44
N THR A 698 -23.17 10.46 -11.99
CA THR A 698 -23.78 11.52 -12.80
C THR A 698 -23.04 12.82 -12.58
N LEU A 699 -22.76 13.53 -13.66
CA LEU A 699 -22.12 14.85 -13.63
C LEU A 699 -22.93 15.80 -14.51
N PHE A 700 -23.24 16.98 -13.97
CA PHE A 700 -23.84 18.08 -14.72
C PHE A 700 -23.02 19.35 -14.47
N ILE A 701 -22.65 20.04 -15.54
CA ILE A 701 -21.83 21.25 -15.44
C ILE A 701 -22.36 22.29 -16.42
N ALA A 702 -22.39 23.54 -15.97
CA ALA A 702 -22.60 24.69 -16.82
C ALA A 702 -21.41 25.64 -16.69
N THR A 703 -20.98 26.22 -17.81
CA THR A 703 -19.84 27.13 -17.88
C THR A 703 -20.23 28.43 -18.56
N LEU A 704 -19.60 29.51 -18.12
CA LEU A 704 -19.68 30.82 -18.76
C LEU A 704 -18.26 31.39 -18.83
N GLN A 705 -17.74 31.56 -20.03
CA GLN A 705 -16.39 32.05 -20.27
C GLN A 705 -16.46 33.40 -20.98
N TYR A 706 -15.78 34.41 -20.44
CA TYR A 706 -15.60 35.70 -21.08
C TYR A 706 -14.23 35.74 -21.77
N ARG A 707 -14.21 36.02 -23.08
CA ARG A 707 -13.01 36.16 -23.91
C ARG A 707 -12.71 37.65 -24.09
N LEU A 708 -11.59 38.08 -23.52
CA LEU A 708 -11.06 39.44 -23.65
C LEU A 708 -10.55 39.73 -25.06
#